data_AF-A0A9D9J146-F1
#
_entry.id   AF-A0A9D9J146-F1
#
_cell.length_a   1.000
_cell.length_b   1.000
_cell.length_c   1.000
_cell.angle_alpha   90.00
_cell.angle_beta   90.00
_cell.angle_gamma   90.00
#
_symmetry.space_group_name_H-M   'P 1'
#
loop_
_entity.id
_entity.type
_entity.pdbx_description
1 polymer ?
#
loop_
_entity_poly.entity_id
_entity_poly.type
_entity_poly.pdbx_seq_one_letter_code
_entity_poly.pdbx_strand_id
1 'polypeptide(L)'
;MKKILGLDLGTNSIGWAIINQETINDKDIVNGIECTGSRIIPMDAATMGNYDKGNPQSQTAERTKFRSTRKLIERSHIRRERLNRVLMTMGWLPEHYSDSLDRYGKLSKGTEPKIAWKKNGNGDYEFIFKDSFNEMLADIKTAHPDMAKKGMKVPYDWTIYYLRKKALTQPVTNQELAWILHSFNQKRGYFQRGEEEEQQPNKKTEYLSLKVKEIRETREVKGSDKWFELILENGLVYKRTFKEKPDWTGKTLELIVTTDLDKNGNPVIKEDGEPKRSIRAPKEDDWTLVKERTQSDILKSGKTVGCYIYDTLIYKPDIKIRGKLVRTIEREFYRDELEKILTRQKEFNPDLRNKELYYECIGVLYPNNDTHRREIANRDFTYLFINDIIFYQRPLKSKKSLISDCPYEERIYINKTTREKLSSPIKCIPKSHPAYQEFRLWQFLSYLKIYEKERTEFGKIQTDIDVTDILLPDNESYAALFKKLNDEAEIKQDKILKYFPQLKKNIKNFRWNYPEDKTYPGNTTRAEMLKRLKKANLDSDFLTTEQETALWHILYSVNDKVELGKALHTFANKHGIEEEPFLKEFVKFPPFKSDYGAYSFKATNKLLSLMRRGCYWDEENIDCNTKERIEKIISGEYDPEINDRVREKTINLNGISDFQGLPTWLVCYVIYGRHSEIKDITKWEKPSDIDNYLKHFKQHSLRNPIVEQVVLETLRTVRDIWEQVGRIDEIHIELGREMKNSASERKRISEQISKNEITNLRIKAMLTEFLNPEFEIDNVRPYSPTQQEILKIYEDGVLNSGIELDEEVRKFLKSFDKAENRPTRAEFLKYKLWLDQKYISPYTGQPIPLSKLFTSEYEIEHIIPQSRFFDDSLSNKVICEAKVNSEKGARLGHEFIKGCHEQIIDLGFGKTVKILSIEAYEEHVRKNYGHNKAKQKKLMLDEIPDTFIERQLNDSRYISKLVKTLLSNIVREDDEAEAISKNVIICTGQITDRLKHDWGVNDVWNGIILPRFRRMEKLQPGKRFTATNTNGKLIPYMPLEYQKGFSSKRIDHRHHAMDAIVIACANRNIVNYLNNESARSDAKISRYDLRNLLCDKKKQDDAGNYAWIIKIPWNTFIPDMRKALEGIIVSFKQNLRVINKSSNHITKYVNGQKKRVPQSKGDN
;
A
#
# COMPACT_ATOMS: atom_id res chain seq x y z
N MET A 1 -4.93 -21.62 -45.32
CA MET A 1 -3.84 -21.82 -44.34
C MET A 1 -3.89 -20.70 -43.30
N LYS A 2 -4.30 -20.99 -42.07
CA LYS A 2 -4.31 -20.06 -40.94
C LYS A 2 -2.89 -19.90 -40.38
N LYS A 3 -2.53 -18.69 -39.93
CA LYS A 3 -1.26 -18.38 -39.26
C LYS A 3 -1.49 -18.16 -37.77
N ILE A 4 -0.85 -18.97 -36.94
CA ILE A 4 -0.99 -18.94 -35.48
C ILE A 4 0.30 -18.42 -34.85
N LEU A 5 0.19 -17.36 -34.05
CA LEU A 5 1.30 -16.76 -33.31
C LEU A 5 1.32 -17.26 -31.86
N GLY A 6 2.35 -18.02 -31.49
CA GLY A 6 2.64 -18.35 -30.09
C GLY A 6 3.55 -17.32 -29.43
N LEU A 7 3.25 -16.94 -28.17
CA LEU A 7 4.02 -15.99 -27.37
C LEU A 7 4.34 -16.54 -25.98
N ASP A 8 5.63 -16.65 -25.66
CA ASP A 8 6.16 -16.83 -24.31
C ASP A 8 6.60 -15.47 -23.74
N LEU A 9 5.91 -14.99 -22.70
CA LEU A 9 6.12 -13.65 -22.15
C LEU A 9 6.79 -13.73 -20.77
N GLY A 10 8.10 -13.47 -20.75
CA GLY A 10 8.89 -13.27 -19.55
C GLY A 10 8.92 -11.83 -19.07
N THR A 11 9.54 -11.60 -17.91
CA THR A 11 9.77 -10.26 -17.34
C THR A 11 10.89 -9.49 -18.07
N ASN A 12 11.75 -10.20 -18.81
CA ASN A 12 12.90 -9.68 -19.55
C ASN A 12 13.07 -10.32 -20.94
N SER A 13 12.13 -11.13 -21.40
CA SER A 13 12.21 -11.86 -22.65
C SER A 13 10.83 -12.06 -23.28
N ILE A 14 10.81 -12.15 -24.61
CA ILE A 14 9.62 -12.44 -25.42
C ILE A 14 10.04 -13.51 -26.42
N GLY A 15 9.60 -14.75 -26.20
CA GLY A 15 9.68 -15.82 -27.18
C GLY A 15 8.50 -15.75 -28.12
N TRP A 16 8.71 -15.97 -29.42
CA TRP A 16 7.63 -15.97 -30.40
C TRP A 16 7.83 -17.03 -31.48
N ALA A 17 6.72 -17.55 -32.02
CA ALA A 17 6.72 -18.50 -33.13
C ALA A 17 5.47 -18.37 -33.98
N ILE A 18 5.60 -18.53 -35.29
CA ILE A 18 4.50 -18.62 -36.25
C ILE A 18 4.44 -20.04 -36.78
N ILE A 19 3.29 -20.68 -36.63
CA ILE A 19 2.98 -21.98 -37.21
C ILE A 19 1.82 -21.85 -38.19
N ASN A 20 1.79 -22.72 -39.17
CA ASN A 20 0.70 -22.77 -40.12
C ASN A 20 -0.29 -23.87 -39.76
N GLN A 21 -1.57 -23.63 -39.99
CA GLN A 21 -2.63 -24.61 -39.84
C GLN A 21 -3.48 -24.70 -41.11
N GLU A 22 -3.78 -25.91 -41.54
CA GLU A 22 -4.65 -26.22 -42.67
C GLU A 22 -5.85 -27.01 -42.16
N THR A 23 -7.03 -26.67 -42.68
CA THR A 23 -8.25 -27.42 -42.37
C THR A 23 -8.48 -28.40 -43.53
N ILE A 24 -8.35 -29.69 -43.28
CA ILE A 24 -8.55 -30.76 -44.26
C ILE A 24 -9.65 -31.68 -43.74
N ASN A 25 -10.75 -31.86 -44.49
CA ASN A 25 -11.90 -32.71 -44.11
C ASN A 25 -12.45 -32.39 -42.71
N ASP A 26 -12.69 -31.10 -42.42
CA ASP A 26 -13.14 -30.58 -41.11
C ASP A 26 -12.21 -30.90 -39.92
N LYS A 27 -10.97 -31.30 -40.20
CA LYS A 27 -9.91 -31.48 -39.20
C LYS A 27 -8.84 -30.42 -39.38
N ASP A 28 -8.61 -29.67 -38.32
CA ASP A 28 -7.50 -28.72 -38.22
C ASP A 28 -6.18 -29.48 -38.02
N ILE A 29 -5.28 -29.35 -38.99
CA ILE A 29 -3.96 -29.97 -39.00
C ILE A 29 -2.91 -28.86 -38.99
N VAL A 30 -2.06 -28.85 -37.98
CA VAL A 30 -0.93 -27.93 -37.90
C VAL A 30 0.17 -28.43 -38.83
N ASN A 31 0.63 -27.59 -39.75
CA ASN A 31 1.54 -27.92 -40.84
C ASN A 31 2.79 -27.01 -40.81
N GLY A 32 3.73 -27.33 -39.92
CA GLY A 32 5.08 -26.75 -39.91
C GLY A 32 5.25 -25.42 -39.19
N ILE A 33 6.52 -25.08 -38.95
CA ILE A 33 6.99 -23.83 -38.33
C ILE A 33 7.43 -22.88 -39.44
N GLU A 34 6.79 -21.72 -39.58
CA GLU A 34 7.15 -20.70 -40.59
C GLU A 34 8.37 -19.90 -40.15
N CYS A 35 8.33 -19.36 -38.93
CA CYS A 35 9.43 -18.59 -38.34
C CYS A 35 9.31 -18.54 -36.81
N THR A 36 10.43 -18.27 -36.14
CA THR A 36 10.49 -18.18 -34.68
C THR A 36 11.66 -17.31 -34.25
N GLY A 37 11.59 -16.72 -33.05
CA GLY A 37 12.64 -15.89 -32.53
C GLY A 37 12.55 -15.66 -31.02
N SER A 38 13.57 -14.98 -30.50
CA SER A 38 13.61 -14.56 -29.10
C SER A 38 14.07 -13.11 -29.01
N ARG A 39 13.24 -12.28 -28.38
CA ARG A 39 13.50 -10.86 -28.13
C ARG A 39 13.85 -10.67 -26.67
N ILE A 40 15.09 -10.26 -26.40
CA ILE A 40 15.62 -10.06 -25.06
C ILE A 40 15.65 -8.58 -24.72
N ILE A 41 15.13 -8.25 -23.54
CA ILE A 41 15.12 -6.90 -22.97
C ILE A 41 16.25 -6.85 -21.93
N PRO A 42 17.42 -6.27 -22.26
CA PRO A 42 18.53 -6.26 -21.33
C PRO A 42 18.19 -5.39 -20.11
N MET A 43 18.45 -5.95 -18.94
CA MET A 43 18.43 -5.23 -17.68
C MET A 43 19.87 -5.11 -17.19
N ASP A 44 20.22 -3.97 -16.61
CA ASP A 44 21.52 -3.79 -15.97
C ASP A 44 21.76 -4.88 -14.90
N ALA A 45 23.00 -5.39 -14.78
CA ALA A 45 23.30 -6.54 -13.92
C ALA A 45 22.98 -6.29 -12.43
N ALA A 46 23.15 -5.06 -11.94
CA ALA A 46 22.75 -4.71 -10.57
C ALA A 46 21.22 -4.63 -10.44
N THR A 47 20.52 -4.21 -11.49
CA THR A 47 19.05 -4.19 -11.55
C THR A 47 18.46 -5.59 -11.66
N MET A 48 19.04 -6.46 -12.49
CA MET A 48 18.68 -7.87 -12.63
C MET A 48 18.96 -8.61 -11.32
N GLY A 49 20.14 -8.41 -10.73
CA GLY A 49 20.46 -8.92 -9.39
C GLY A 49 19.46 -8.45 -8.33
N ASN A 50 19.11 -7.17 -8.26
CA ASN A 50 18.09 -6.68 -7.32
C ASN A 50 16.67 -7.20 -7.61
N TYR A 51 16.35 -7.46 -8.89
CA TYR A 51 15.05 -7.98 -9.33
C TYR A 51 14.91 -9.48 -9.08
N ASP A 52 15.97 -10.26 -9.29
CA ASP A 52 16.09 -11.68 -8.95
C ASP A 52 16.29 -11.90 -7.45
N LYS A 53 16.71 -10.85 -6.74
CA LYS A 53 16.57 -10.72 -5.29
C LYS A 53 15.22 -10.15 -4.88
N GLY A 54 14.31 -9.84 -5.81
CA GLY A 54 12.92 -9.43 -5.57
C GLY A 54 12.71 -8.07 -4.89
N ASN A 55 13.77 -7.27 -4.74
CA ASN A 55 13.73 -6.00 -4.01
C ASN A 55 12.69 -5.05 -4.63
N PRO A 56 11.68 -4.57 -3.88
CA PRO A 56 10.56 -3.79 -4.40
C PRO A 56 10.96 -2.40 -4.92
N GLN A 57 12.15 -1.89 -4.58
CA GLN A 57 12.57 -0.56 -4.99
C GLN A 57 12.88 -0.50 -6.50
N SER A 58 11.97 0.12 -7.26
CA SER A 58 12.25 0.47 -8.65
C SER A 58 13.24 1.63 -8.75
N GLN A 59 14.00 1.71 -9.84
CA GLN A 59 14.82 2.89 -10.19
C GLN A 59 14.00 4.20 -10.15
N THR A 60 12.68 4.13 -10.43
CA THR A 60 11.77 5.28 -10.37
C THR A 60 11.53 5.79 -8.94
N ALA A 61 11.60 4.91 -7.92
CA ALA A 61 11.48 5.30 -6.52
C ALA A 61 12.67 6.16 -6.08
N GLU A 62 13.88 5.75 -6.43
CA GLU A 62 15.11 6.49 -6.16
C GLU A 62 15.13 7.84 -6.89
N ARG A 63 14.77 7.86 -8.18
CA ARG A 63 14.57 9.11 -8.94
C ARG A 63 13.55 10.03 -8.26
N THR A 64 12.47 9.47 -7.71
CA THR A 64 11.43 10.25 -7.01
C THR A 64 11.96 10.82 -5.70
N LYS A 65 12.76 10.06 -4.94
CA LYS A 65 13.47 10.52 -3.72
C LYS A 65 14.36 11.72 -4.04
N PHE A 66 15.28 11.58 -5.00
CA PHE A 66 16.15 12.70 -5.41
C PHE A 66 15.38 13.91 -5.94
N ARG A 67 14.31 13.69 -6.71
CA ARG A 67 13.42 14.77 -7.18
C ARG A 67 12.72 15.47 -6.02
N SER A 68 12.31 14.74 -4.97
CA SER A 68 11.70 15.31 -3.78
C SER A 68 12.69 16.21 -3.04
N THR A 69 13.92 15.71 -2.80
CA THR A 69 15.00 16.47 -2.16
C THR A 69 15.33 17.74 -2.93
N ARG A 70 15.49 17.67 -4.26
CA ARG A 70 15.74 18.86 -5.09
C ARG A 70 14.63 19.91 -4.97
N LYS A 71 13.36 19.48 -4.94
CA LYS A 71 12.23 20.40 -4.74
C LYS A 71 12.22 21.03 -3.36
N LEU A 72 12.64 20.30 -2.32
CA LEU A 72 12.73 20.86 -0.97
C LEU A 72 13.80 21.95 -0.90
N ILE A 73 14.97 21.69 -1.50
CA ILE A 73 16.08 22.65 -1.62
C ILE A 73 15.66 23.88 -2.42
N GLU A 74 15.13 23.69 -3.63
CA GLU A 74 14.60 24.75 -4.50
C GLU A 74 13.58 25.62 -3.77
N ARG A 75 12.60 25.02 -3.09
CA ARG A 75 11.61 25.78 -2.30
C ARG A 75 12.23 26.55 -1.14
N SER A 76 13.30 26.03 -0.55
CA SER A 76 14.05 26.74 0.48
C SER A 76 14.75 27.97 -0.09
N HIS A 77 15.33 27.87 -1.28
CA HIS A 77 15.93 28.99 -1.98
C HIS A 77 14.89 30.01 -2.41
N ILE A 78 13.77 29.60 -3.05
CA ILE A 78 12.71 30.52 -3.46
C ILE A 78 12.13 31.31 -2.27
N ARG A 79 11.95 30.66 -1.10
CA ARG A 79 11.51 31.39 0.10
C ARG A 79 12.57 32.40 0.57
N ARG A 80 13.85 31.99 0.58
CA ARG A 80 14.98 32.90 0.90
C ARG A 80 15.01 34.09 -0.06
N GLU A 81 14.85 33.85 -1.35
CA GLU A 81 14.84 34.89 -2.39
C GLU A 81 13.68 35.86 -2.20
N ARG A 82 12.48 35.36 -1.89
CA ARG A 82 11.32 36.20 -1.60
C ARG A 82 11.53 37.04 -0.34
N LEU A 83 12.09 36.45 0.72
CA LEU A 83 12.44 37.18 1.93
C LEU A 83 13.50 38.26 1.64
N ASN A 84 14.57 37.91 0.91
CA ASN A 84 15.62 38.84 0.49
C ASN A 84 15.04 40.03 -0.28
N ARG A 85 14.13 39.80 -1.25
CA ARG A 85 13.50 40.89 -2.02
C ARG A 85 12.80 41.90 -1.12
N VAL A 86 11.97 41.42 -0.19
CA VAL A 86 11.25 42.29 0.74
C VAL A 86 12.24 43.06 1.61
N LEU A 87 13.22 42.37 2.20
CA LEU A 87 14.20 43.01 3.09
C LEU A 87 15.11 44.01 2.35
N MET A 88 15.40 43.77 1.06
CA MET A 88 16.14 44.69 0.21
C MET A 88 15.31 45.95 -0.10
N THR A 89 14.02 45.80 -0.46
CA THR A 89 13.11 46.94 -0.65
C THR A 89 12.94 47.76 0.62
N MET A 90 12.94 47.12 1.78
CA MET A 90 12.90 47.82 3.08
C MET A 90 14.23 48.44 3.51
N GLY A 91 15.35 48.13 2.83
CA GLY A 91 16.69 48.60 3.24
C GLY A 91 17.22 47.95 4.53
N TRP A 92 16.74 46.75 4.87
CA TRP A 92 17.07 46.08 6.14
C TRP A 92 18.30 45.17 6.07
N LEU A 93 18.82 44.88 4.87
CA LEU A 93 19.97 43.99 4.71
C LEU A 93 21.30 44.75 4.88
N PRO A 94 22.32 44.16 5.51
CA PRO A 94 23.68 44.70 5.48
C PRO A 94 24.20 44.81 4.05
N GLU A 95 24.97 45.87 3.77
CA GLU A 95 25.50 46.21 2.44
C GLU A 95 26.22 45.02 1.78
N HIS A 96 27.15 44.37 2.48
CA HIS A 96 27.91 43.23 1.94
C HIS A 96 27.03 42.05 1.51
N TYR A 97 25.88 41.88 2.16
CA TYR A 97 24.93 40.84 1.82
C TYR A 97 23.99 41.33 0.70
N SER A 98 23.54 42.58 0.74
CA SER A 98 22.71 43.20 -0.30
C SER A 98 23.41 43.21 -1.67
N ASP A 99 24.70 43.57 -1.71
CA ASP A 99 25.50 43.63 -2.94
C ASP A 99 25.67 42.27 -3.62
N SER A 100 25.51 41.19 -2.85
CA SER A 100 25.60 39.83 -3.37
C SER A 100 24.31 39.34 -4.03
N LEU A 101 23.23 40.14 -3.94
CA LEU A 101 21.90 39.83 -4.45
C LEU A 101 21.63 40.50 -5.80
N ASP A 102 20.92 39.79 -6.67
CA ASP A 102 20.32 40.41 -7.86
C ASP A 102 19.00 41.11 -7.52
N ARG A 103 18.39 41.78 -8.52
CA ARG A 103 17.06 42.41 -8.40
C ARG A 103 15.93 41.46 -7.98
N TYR A 104 16.15 40.15 -8.04
CA TYR A 104 15.22 39.10 -7.65
C TYR A 104 15.61 38.46 -6.31
N GLY A 105 16.49 39.07 -5.53
CA GLY A 105 16.94 38.55 -4.24
C GLY A 105 17.67 37.19 -4.33
N LYS A 106 18.18 36.82 -5.51
CA LYS A 106 19.00 35.63 -5.73
C LYS A 106 20.45 35.95 -5.43
N LEU A 107 21.12 35.03 -4.73
CA LEU A 107 22.55 35.10 -4.51
C LEU A 107 23.32 34.80 -5.81
N SER A 108 24.43 35.50 -6.00
CA SER A 108 25.35 35.27 -7.11
C SER A 108 25.87 33.83 -7.14
N LYS A 109 25.97 33.23 -8.33
CA LYS A 109 26.40 31.82 -8.50
C LYS A 109 27.76 31.57 -7.86
N GLY A 110 27.86 30.52 -7.05
CA GLY A 110 29.10 30.14 -6.37
C GLY A 110 29.40 30.91 -5.09
N THR A 111 28.53 31.83 -4.67
CA THR A 111 28.67 32.59 -3.41
C THR A 111 27.56 32.22 -2.43
N GLU A 112 27.90 32.07 -1.14
CA GLU A 112 26.92 31.92 -0.06
C GLU A 112 27.31 32.81 1.14
N PRO A 113 27.21 34.14 0.98
CA PRO A 113 27.48 35.06 2.08
C PRO A 113 26.47 34.86 3.21
N LYS A 114 26.92 35.04 4.45
CA LYS A 114 26.07 35.02 5.65
C LYS A 114 25.81 36.46 6.07
N ILE A 115 24.57 36.76 6.47
CA ILE A 115 24.18 38.09 6.95
C ILE A 115 25.10 38.57 8.08
N ALA A 116 25.45 37.70 9.02
CA ALA A 116 26.25 38.07 10.18
C ALA A 116 27.77 38.17 9.94
N TRP A 117 28.27 37.78 8.75
CA TRP A 117 29.70 37.69 8.47
C TRP A 117 30.09 38.43 7.20
N LYS A 118 30.96 39.44 7.32
CA LYS A 118 31.52 40.24 6.23
C LYS A 118 32.98 39.85 6.01
N LYS A 119 33.46 39.84 4.75
CA LYS A 119 34.91 39.71 4.49
C LYS A 119 35.59 41.05 4.70
N ASN A 120 36.68 41.07 5.45
CA ASN A 120 37.53 42.25 5.61
C ASN A 120 38.51 42.38 4.41
N GLY A 121 39.30 43.47 4.39
CA GLY A 121 40.28 43.73 3.32
C GLY A 121 41.37 42.67 3.16
N ASN A 122 41.58 41.83 4.17
CA ASN A 122 42.55 40.72 4.17
C ASN A 122 41.93 39.38 3.73
N GLY A 123 40.61 39.35 3.46
CA GLY A 123 39.88 38.15 3.06
C GLY A 123 39.31 37.30 4.21
N ASP A 124 39.58 37.67 5.47
CA ASP A 124 39.05 37.01 6.66
C ASP A 124 37.61 37.42 6.96
N TYR A 125 36.85 36.54 7.62
CA TYR A 125 35.46 36.79 8.00
C TYR A 125 35.36 37.50 9.35
N GLU A 126 34.73 38.67 9.36
CA GLU A 126 34.40 39.46 10.54
C GLU A 126 32.91 39.39 10.86
N PHE A 127 32.59 39.20 12.15
CA PHE A 127 31.23 39.22 12.65
C PHE A 127 30.75 40.67 12.85
N ILE A 128 29.59 41.03 12.29
CA ILE A 128 29.13 42.43 12.26
C ILE A 128 28.27 42.85 13.46
N PHE A 129 27.62 41.91 14.16
CA PHE A 129 26.73 42.22 15.30
C PHE A 129 27.48 42.23 16.64
N LYS A 130 28.64 42.90 16.69
CA LYS A 130 29.54 42.88 17.85
C LYS A 130 28.89 43.44 19.12
N ASP A 131 28.07 44.47 19.00
CA ASP A 131 27.40 45.10 20.15
C ASP A 131 26.48 44.11 20.85
N SER A 132 25.58 43.47 20.11
CA SER A 132 24.70 42.41 20.63
C SER A 132 25.47 41.18 21.13
N PHE A 133 26.64 40.87 20.56
CA PHE A 133 27.51 39.83 21.11
C PHE A 133 28.14 40.25 22.44
N ASN A 134 28.53 41.52 22.60
CA ASN A 134 29.09 42.03 23.85
C ASN A 134 28.03 42.10 24.95
N GLU A 135 26.80 42.51 24.63
CA GLU A 135 25.66 42.45 25.54
C GLU A 135 25.40 41.01 26.01
N MET A 136 25.35 40.05 25.07
CA MET A 136 25.24 38.63 25.38
C MET A 136 26.40 38.13 26.26
N LEU A 137 27.64 38.57 26.01
CA LEU A 137 28.78 38.23 26.85
C LEU A 137 28.65 38.80 28.26
N ALA A 138 28.05 39.98 28.43
CA ALA A 138 27.78 40.55 29.74
C ALA A 138 26.79 39.70 30.55
N ASP A 139 25.72 39.20 29.91
CA ASP A 139 24.80 38.23 30.53
C ASP A 139 25.55 36.98 31.02
N ILE A 140 26.42 36.40 30.18
CA ILE A 140 27.18 35.19 30.51
C ILE A 140 28.18 35.45 31.65
N LYS A 141 28.89 36.58 31.63
CA LYS A 141 29.83 36.98 32.69
C LYS A 141 29.13 37.13 34.04
N THR A 142 27.90 37.65 34.03
CA THR A 142 27.08 37.81 35.23
C THR A 142 26.62 36.46 35.78
N ALA A 143 26.21 35.53 34.90
CA ALA A 143 25.77 34.20 35.30
C ALA A 143 26.93 33.27 35.74
N HIS A 144 28.12 33.43 35.18
CA HIS A 144 29.29 32.58 35.45
C HIS A 144 30.61 33.38 35.60
N PRO A 145 30.81 34.08 36.74
CA PRO A 145 31.98 34.91 36.98
C PRO A 145 33.32 34.15 36.92
N ASP A 146 33.32 32.88 37.34
CA ASP A 146 34.53 32.03 37.39
C ASP A 146 34.95 31.52 36.01
N MET A 147 34.00 31.29 35.11
CA MET A 147 34.29 30.90 33.72
C MET A 147 34.81 32.08 32.90
N ALA A 148 34.35 33.31 33.21
CA ALA A 148 34.85 34.52 32.58
C ALA A 148 36.34 34.78 32.88
N LYS A 149 36.81 34.46 34.09
CA LYS A 149 38.23 34.58 34.49
C LYS A 149 39.16 33.58 33.79
N LYS A 150 38.65 32.46 33.28
CA LYS A 150 39.43 31.40 32.58
C LYS A 150 39.55 31.59 31.07
N GLY A 151 39.10 32.72 30.51
CA GLY A 151 39.26 33.00 29.07
C GLY A 151 38.38 32.14 28.16
N MET A 152 37.10 31.98 28.51
CA MET A 152 36.14 31.16 27.76
C MET A 152 35.87 31.72 26.36
N LYS A 153 36.06 30.90 25.32
CA LYS A 153 35.71 31.23 23.93
C LYS A 153 34.23 30.93 23.66
N VAL A 154 33.40 31.96 23.56
CA VAL A 154 31.96 31.83 23.25
C VAL A 154 31.73 31.95 21.74
N PRO A 155 30.99 31.02 21.09
CA PRO A 155 30.68 31.13 19.67
C PRO A 155 29.78 32.33 19.33
N TYR A 156 30.13 33.10 18.29
CA TYR A 156 29.31 34.21 17.77
C TYR A 156 27.90 33.77 17.32
N ASP A 157 27.74 32.53 16.88
CA ASP A 157 26.45 32.00 16.44
C ASP A 157 25.39 31.95 17.57
N TRP A 158 25.79 32.09 18.85
CA TRP A 158 24.84 32.14 19.97
C TRP A 158 24.05 33.44 20.01
N THR A 159 24.60 34.52 19.43
CA THR A 159 23.97 35.84 19.37
C THR A 159 22.59 35.80 18.72
N ILE A 160 22.33 34.87 17.79
CA ILE A 160 20.99 34.76 17.18
C ILE A 160 19.90 34.36 18.19
N TYR A 161 20.23 33.54 19.18
CA TYR A 161 19.28 33.12 20.21
C TYR A 161 19.09 34.23 21.25
N TYR A 162 20.16 34.95 21.58
CA TYR A 162 20.09 36.17 22.37
C TYR A 162 19.19 37.22 21.69
N LEU A 163 19.42 37.52 20.42
CA LEU A 163 18.63 38.48 19.65
C LEU A 163 17.14 38.11 19.59
N ARG A 164 16.82 36.81 19.46
CA ARG A 164 15.43 36.33 19.54
C ARG A 164 14.79 36.56 20.90
N LYS A 165 15.56 36.49 21.99
CA LYS A 165 15.10 36.86 23.34
C LYS A 165 14.99 38.38 23.50
N LYS A 166 16.00 39.14 23.10
CA LYS A 166 16.04 40.62 23.15
C LYS A 166 14.86 41.22 22.39
N ALA A 167 14.57 40.73 21.18
CA ALA A 167 13.49 41.24 20.34
C ALA A 167 12.06 41.00 20.90
N LEU A 168 11.90 40.24 21.99
CA LEU A 168 10.61 40.09 22.67
C LEU A 168 10.35 41.21 23.70
N THR A 169 11.36 41.97 24.11
CA THR A 169 11.24 42.97 25.17
C THR A 169 11.81 44.33 24.78
N GLN A 170 12.95 44.33 24.07
CA GLN A 170 13.73 45.50 23.69
C GLN A 170 13.75 45.71 22.17
N PRO A 171 14.03 46.94 21.69
CA PRO A 171 14.24 47.19 20.27
C PRO A 171 15.49 46.46 19.76
N VAL A 172 15.39 45.93 18.54
CA VAL A 172 16.55 45.44 17.77
C VAL A 172 16.68 46.24 16.48
N THR A 173 17.89 46.31 15.94
CA THR A 173 18.14 47.03 14.68
C THR A 173 17.47 46.32 13.50
N ASN A 174 17.24 47.05 12.41
CA ASN A 174 16.67 46.49 11.16
C ASN A 174 17.50 45.31 10.63
N GLN A 175 18.83 45.42 10.70
CA GLN A 175 19.76 44.36 10.26
C GLN A 175 19.74 43.13 11.18
N GLU A 176 19.59 43.31 12.50
CA GLU A 176 19.41 42.20 13.44
C GLU A 176 18.08 41.50 13.22
N LEU A 177 17.00 42.25 13.00
CA LEU A 177 15.68 41.68 12.70
C LEU A 177 15.67 40.93 11.37
N ALA A 178 16.39 41.42 10.35
CA ALA A 178 16.62 40.69 9.11
C ALA A 178 17.35 39.35 9.36
N TRP A 179 18.37 39.34 10.24
CA TRP A 179 19.06 38.09 10.60
C TRP A 179 18.14 37.11 11.35
N ILE A 180 17.28 37.61 12.25
CA ILE A 180 16.25 36.80 12.93
C ILE A 180 15.32 36.15 11.90
N LEU A 181 14.74 36.93 10.96
CA LEU A 181 13.83 36.42 9.93
C LEU A 181 14.49 35.34 9.06
N HIS A 182 15.75 35.53 8.69
CA HIS A 182 16.54 34.54 7.96
C HIS A 182 16.73 33.23 8.75
N SER A 183 16.90 33.32 10.07
CA SER A 183 17.03 32.15 10.93
C SER A 183 15.77 31.28 10.90
N PHE A 184 14.57 31.88 10.88
CA PHE A 184 13.29 31.16 10.76
C PHE A 184 13.09 30.56 9.38
N ASN A 185 13.56 31.20 8.30
CA ASN A 185 13.53 30.59 6.97
C ASN A 185 14.40 29.31 6.89
N GLN A 186 15.54 29.28 7.58
CA GLN A 186 16.39 28.09 7.69
C GLN A 186 15.75 26.99 8.56
N LYS A 187 15.09 27.37 9.66
CA LYS A 187 14.46 26.46 10.61
C LYS A 187 13.05 26.90 10.98
N ARG A 188 12.06 26.22 10.40
CA ARG A 188 10.63 26.56 10.51
C ARG A 188 9.72 25.47 11.11
N GLY A 189 10.32 24.47 11.77
CA GLY A 189 9.60 23.34 12.36
C GLY A 189 8.96 22.36 11.35
N TYR A 190 8.53 21.23 11.89
CA TYR A 190 7.72 20.23 11.18
C TYR A 190 6.26 20.68 11.14
N PHE A 191 5.54 20.43 10.05
CA PHE A 191 4.11 20.73 10.00
C PHE A 191 3.38 19.43 9.74
N GLN A 192 2.85 18.85 10.81
CA GLN A 192 2.04 17.66 10.75
C GLN A 192 0.67 17.99 10.16
N ARG A 193 0.17 17.16 9.24
CA ARG A 193 -1.16 17.33 8.65
C ARG A 193 -2.16 16.48 9.43
N GLY A 194 -3.41 16.94 9.56
CA GLY A 194 -4.46 16.21 10.29
C GLY A 194 -4.76 14.78 9.79
N GLU A 195 -4.35 14.42 8.57
CA GLU A 195 -4.43 13.03 8.06
C GLU A 195 -3.46 12.06 8.77
N GLU A 196 -2.47 12.57 9.52
CA GLU A 196 -1.50 11.79 10.31
C GLU A 196 -1.96 11.61 11.78
N GLU A 197 -3.16 12.05 12.16
CA GLU A 197 -3.77 11.75 13.46
C GLU A 197 -4.49 10.39 13.42
N GLU A 198 -3.82 9.34 13.87
CA GLU A 198 -4.49 8.33 14.70
C GLU A 198 -4.30 8.74 16.16
N GLN A 199 -4.87 9.88 16.58
CA GLN A 199 -5.01 10.15 18.01
C GLN A 199 -5.99 9.12 18.55
N GLN A 200 -5.53 8.23 19.44
CA GLN A 200 -6.41 7.35 20.19
C GLN A 200 -7.21 8.25 21.15
N PRO A 201 -8.52 8.43 20.94
CA PRO A 201 -9.31 9.44 21.66
C PRO A 201 -9.38 9.21 23.19
N ASN A 202 -9.00 8.01 23.65
CA ASN A 202 -9.20 7.55 25.02
C ASN A 202 -7.88 7.52 25.81
N LYS A 203 -6.81 8.17 25.30
CA LYS A 203 -5.51 8.21 25.97
C LYS A 203 -4.89 9.58 25.94
N LYS A 204 -4.49 10.07 27.11
CA LYS A 204 -3.68 11.28 27.27
C LYS A 204 -2.23 10.88 27.51
N THR A 205 -1.36 11.10 26.54
CA THR A 205 0.08 10.83 26.70
C THR A 205 0.80 12.12 27.08
N GLU A 206 1.49 12.11 28.22
CA GLU A 206 2.19 13.26 28.79
C GLU A 206 3.64 12.88 29.09
N TYR A 207 4.58 13.77 28.81
CA TYR A 207 5.97 13.59 29.16
C TYR A 207 6.28 14.27 30.50
N LEU A 208 6.83 13.52 31.45
CA LEU A 208 7.25 14.01 32.75
C LEU A 208 8.76 13.79 32.94
N SER A 209 9.43 14.84 33.39
CA SER A 209 10.84 14.81 33.79
C SER A 209 10.86 14.91 35.30
N LEU A 210 11.09 13.80 36.00
CA LEU A 210 10.90 13.69 37.44
C LEU A 210 12.17 13.19 38.13
N LYS A 211 12.53 13.81 39.25
CA LYS A 211 13.61 13.29 40.11
C LYS A 211 13.17 12.03 40.84
N VAL A 212 14.06 11.06 40.93
CA VAL A 212 13.87 9.88 41.76
C VAL A 212 14.09 10.26 43.23
N LYS A 213 13.03 10.21 44.02
CA LYS A 213 13.04 10.51 45.46
C LYS A 213 13.57 9.32 46.26
N GLU A 214 13.08 8.13 45.95
CA GLU A 214 13.40 6.90 46.68
C GLU A 214 13.37 5.72 45.70
N ILE A 215 14.21 4.71 45.94
CA ILE A 215 14.23 3.47 45.17
C ILE A 215 13.97 2.33 46.13
N ARG A 216 12.80 1.69 45.98
CA ARG A 216 12.40 0.51 46.75
C ARG A 216 12.64 -0.75 45.93
N GLU A 217 13.31 -1.72 46.52
CA GLU A 217 13.41 -3.05 45.96
C GLU A 217 12.09 -3.78 46.24
N THR A 218 11.45 -4.31 45.20
CA THR A 218 10.27 -5.15 45.40
C THR A 218 10.69 -6.62 45.51
N ARG A 219 9.81 -7.47 46.05
CA ARG A 219 10.06 -8.92 46.17
C ARG A 219 9.98 -9.65 44.82
N GLU A 220 9.69 -8.93 43.72
CA GLU A 220 9.46 -9.50 42.40
C GLU A 220 10.77 -9.53 41.58
N VAL A 221 10.99 -10.61 40.83
CA VAL A 221 12.23 -10.84 40.08
C VAL A 221 11.89 -11.19 38.63
N LYS A 222 12.59 -10.58 37.66
CA LYS A 222 12.44 -10.83 36.22
C LYS A 222 13.72 -11.46 35.65
N GLY A 223 13.89 -12.76 35.84
CA GLY A 223 15.11 -13.48 35.46
C GLY A 223 16.25 -13.20 36.45
N SER A 224 17.35 -12.59 35.98
CA SER A 224 18.51 -12.18 36.80
C SER A 224 18.36 -10.81 37.46
N ASP A 225 17.30 -10.08 37.11
CA ASP A 225 17.12 -8.68 37.46
C ASP A 225 15.97 -8.56 38.46
N LYS A 226 16.13 -7.75 39.48
CA LYS A 226 15.11 -7.46 40.50
C LYS A 226 14.26 -6.27 40.07
N TRP A 227 12.98 -6.28 40.41
CA TRP A 227 12.12 -5.12 40.21
C TRP A 227 12.43 -4.06 41.26
N PHE A 228 12.58 -2.82 40.78
CA PHE A 228 12.72 -1.66 41.63
C PHE A 228 11.56 -0.70 41.32
N GLU A 229 10.93 -0.22 42.39
CA GLU A 229 9.98 0.88 42.38
C GLU A 229 10.75 2.18 42.60
N LEU A 230 10.87 2.99 41.55
CA LEU A 230 11.42 4.32 41.63
C LEU A 230 10.27 5.27 41.97
N ILE A 231 10.24 5.72 43.23
CA ILE A 231 9.30 6.73 43.69
C ILE A 231 9.81 8.07 43.20
N LEU A 232 9.01 8.72 42.38
CA LEU A 232 9.31 10.01 41.77
C LEU A 232 8.85 11.15 42.68
N GLU A 233 9.42 12.34 42.49
CA GLU A 233 9.15 13.51 43.34
C GLU A 233 7.67 13.93 43.41
N ASN A 234 6.88 13.60 42.38
CA ASN A 234 5.43 13.85 42.33
C ASN A 234 4.57 12.69 42.86
N GLY A 235 5.17 11.69 43.51
CA GLY A 235 4.49 10.52 44.06
C GLY A 235 4.27 9.37 43.07
N LEU A 236 4.54 9.56 41.77
CA LEU A 236 4.42 8.49 40.78
C LEU A 236 5.46 7.39 41.02
N VAL A 237 5.05 6.13 40.84
CA VAL A 237 5.94 4.98 40.99
C VAL A 237 6.29 4.43 39.61
N TYR A 238 7.55 4.55 39.22
CA TYR A 238 8.07 3.96 37.99
C TYR A 238 8.72 2.61 38.30
N LYS A 239 8.07 1.51 37.89
CA LYS A 239 8.60 0.15 38.05
C LYS A 239 9.57 -0.18 36.92
N ARG A 240 10.80 -0.58 37.27
CA ARG A 240 11.80 -1.03 36.28
C ARG A 240 12.72 -2.09 36.89
N THR A 241 13.19 -3.00 36.04
CA THR A 241 14.10 -4.08 36.45
C THR A 241 15.56 -3.67 36.34
N PHE A 242 16.36 -4.00 37.35
CA PHE A 242 17.81 -3.82 37.37
C PHE A 242 18.47 -5.02 38.04
N LYS A 243 19.73 -5.31 37.74
CA LYS A 243 20.48 -6.39 38.41
C LYS A 243 20.78 -6.07 39.88
N GLU A 244 21.25 -4.85 40.10
CA GLU A 244 21.54 -4.29 41.41
C GLU A 244 20.81 -2.96 41.55
N LYS A 245 20.66 -2.47 42.79
CA LYS A 245 19.98 -1.21 43.06
C LYS A 245 20.68 -0.08 42.30
N PRO A 246 19.99 0.58 41.35
CA PRO A 246 20.62 1.64 40.56
C PRO A 246 20.87 2.86 41.45
N ASP A 247 22.05 3.47 41.34
CA ASP A 247 22.38 4.74 42.00
C ASP A 247 21.74 5.93 41.26
N TRP A 248 20.41 5.92 41.25
CA TRP A 248 19.57 6.89 40.53
C TRP A 248 18.81 7.81 41.47
N THR A 249 18.95 7.63 42.79
CA THR A 249 18.40 8.54 43.79
C THR A 249 18.90 9.96 43.53
N GLY A 250 18.00 10.92 43.38
CA GLY A 250 18.32 12.30 43.01
C GLY A 250 18.56 12.56 41.51
N LYS A 251 18.64 11.52 40.65
CA LYS A 251 18.73 11.68 39.20
C LYS A 251 17.35 11.96 38.59
N THR A 252 17.33 12.82 37.58
CA THR A 252 16.12 13.15 36.81
C THR A 252 15.89 12.08 35.75
N LEU A 253 14.73 11.44 35.80
CA LEU A 253 14.28 10.47 34.81
C LEU A 253 13.24 11.08 33.88
N GLU A 254 13.33 10.59 32.66
CA GLU A 254 12.57 11.05 31.51
C GLU A 254 11.52 10.00 31.15
N LEU A 255 10.27 10.30 31.44
CA LEU A 255 9.20 9.31 31.46
C LEU A 255 8.01 9.78 30.66
N ILE A 256 7.42 8.85 29.91
CA ILE A 256 6.17 9.00 29.19
C ILE A 256 5.10 8.39 30.08
N VAL A 257 4.15 9.20 30.51
CA VAL A 257 2.98 8.79 31.28
C VAL A 257 1.77 8.83 30.37
N THR A 258 1.20 7.68 30.04
CA THR A 258 -0.06 7.60 29.32
C THR A 258 -1.17 7.34 30.32
N THR A 259 -2.06 8.31 30.49
CA THR A 259 -3.27 8.23 31.32
C THR A 259 -4.43 7.79 30.45
N ASP A 260 -5.12 6.72 30.84
CA ASP A 260 -6.34 6.27 30.16
C ASP A 260 -7.48 7.23 30.54
N LEU A 261 -8.27 7.66 29.55
CA LEU A 261 -9.39 8.58 29.71
C LEU A 261 -10.72 7.85 29.45
N ASP A 262 -11.74 8.18 30.23
CA ASP A 262 -13.11 7.74 30.00
C ASP A 262 -13.73 8.47 28.78
N LYS A 263 -14.97 8.10 28.44
CA LYS A 263 -15.71 8.68 27.30
C LYS A 263 -16.01 10.18 27.45
N ASN A 264 -15.86 10.73 28.65
CA ASN A 264 -16.10 12.13 28.98
C ASN A 264 -14.78 12.94 29.07
N GLY A 265 -13.62 12.28 28.93
CA GLY A 265 -12.29 12.90 29.00
C GLY A 265 -11.68 12.97 30.40
N ASN A 266 -12.26 12.26 31.39
CA ASN A 266 -11.70 12.17 32.74
C ASN A 266 -10.77 10.97 32.88
N PRO A 267 -9.72 11.01 33.73
CA PRO A 267 -8.86 9.87 33.97
C PRO A 267 -9.64 8.66 34.52
N VAL A 268 -9.45 7.48 33.93
CA VAL A 268 -9.96 6.22 34.47
C VAL A 268 -9.26 5.94 35.80
N ILE A 269 -10.00 5.76 36.89
CA ILE A 269 -9.44 5.52 38.23
C ILE A 269 -9.37 4.00 38.46
N LYS A 270 -8.26 3.53 39.05
CA LYS A 270 -8.07 2.13 39.48
C LYS A 270 -8.79 1.88 40.82
N GLU A 271 -8.90 0.61 41.24
CA GLU A 271 -9.50 0.24 42.54
C GLU A 271 -8.79 0.83 43.76
N ASP A 272 -7.51 1.24 43.62
CA ASP A 272 -6.70 1.89 44.65
C ASP A 272 -6.94 3.41 44.77
N GLY A 273 -7.84 3.98 43.95
CA GLY A 273 -8.15 5.41 43.94
C GLY A 273 -7.20 6.28 43.09
N GLU A 274 -6.17 5.70 42.48
CA GLU A 274 -5.21 6.42 41.61
C GLU A 274 -5.58 6.33 40.12
N PRO A 275 -5.23 7.32 39.28
CA PRO A 275 -5.49 7.26 37.85
C PRO A 275 -4.72 6.13 37.16
N LYS A 276 -5.39 5.40 36.26
CA LYS A 276 -4.82 4.36 35.41
C LYS A 276 -3.81 4.96 34.44
N ARG A 277 -2.55 4.85 34.83
CA ARG A 277 -1.38 5.42 34.14
C ARG A 277 -0.38 4.33 33.80
N SER A 278 0.15 4.36 32.58
CA SER A 278 1.32 3.56 32.17
C SER A 278 2.53 4.47 32.01
N ILE A 279 3.68 4.05 32.55
CA ILE A 279 4.92 4.85 32.57
C ILE A 279 6.02 4.11 31.81
N ARG A 280 6.62 4.73 30.79
CA ARG A 280 7.74 4.16 29.99
C ARG A 280 8.82 5.19 29.67
N ALA A 281 10.06 4.75 29.45
CA ALA A 281 11.13 5.61 28.96
C ALA A 281 11.16 5.64 27.40
N PRO A 282 11.44 6.78 26.75
CA PRO A 282 11.53 6.88 25.28
C PRO A 282 12.74 6.14 24.69
N LYS A 283 12.59 5.59 23.46
CA LYS A 283 13.69 5.01 22.65
C LYS A 283 14.38 6.11 21.81
N GLU A 284 15.66 5.94 21.44
CA GLU A 284 16.43 6.93 20.67
C GLU A 284 15.85 7.22 19.25
N ASP A 285 15.16 6.23 18.68
CA ASP A 285 14.65 6.25 17.31
C ASP A 285 13.23 6.86 17.20
N ASP A 286 12.56 7.04 18.33
CA ASP A 286 11.16 7.49 18.36
C ASP A 286 11.07 9.02 18.28
N TRP A 287 11.27 9.54 17.07
CA TRP A 287 11.33 10.98 16.81
C TRP A 287 10.02 11.70 17.15
N THR A 288 8.88 11.02 17.09
CA THR A 288 7.55 11.53 17.45
C THR A 288 7.47 11.85 18.94
N LEU A 289 7.95 10.95 19.77
CA LEU A 289 7.96 11.11 21.23
C LEU A 289 9.06 12.10 21.69
N VAL A 290 10.22 12.11 21.02
CA VAL A 290 11.26 13.14 21.26
C VAL A 290 10.75 14.54 20.89
N LYS A 291 9.92 14.64 19.83
CA LYS A 291 9.25 15.87 19.43
C LYS A 291 8.27 16.34 20.52
N GLU A 292 7.35 15.49 20.95
CA GLU A 292 6.36 15.80 22.00
C GLU A 292 7.01 16.21 23.32
N ARG A 293 8.07 15.50 23.72
CA ARG A 293 8.91 15.89 24.85
C ARG A 293 9.40 17.33 24.73
N THR A 294 10.12 17.62 23.64
CA THR A 294 10.77 18.92 23.45
C THR A 294 9.72 20.03 23.51
N GLN A 295 8.53 19.76 22.96
CA GLN A 295 7.39 20.66 23.02
C GLN A 295 6.86 20.86 24.44
N SER A 296 6.71 19.78 25.22
CA SER A 296 6.28 19.85 26.61
C SER A 296 7.27 20.64 27.47
N ASP A 297 8.56 20.41 27.32
CA ASP A 297 9.62 21.12 28.07
C ASP A 297 9.59 22.63 27.76
N ILE A 298 9.40 23.00 26.49
CA ILE A 298 9.24 24.40 26.08
C ILE A 298 7.96 24.99 26.68
N LEU A 299 6.82 24.30 26.58
CA LEU A 299 5.54 24.78 27.13
C LEU A 299 5.61 24.99 28.66
N LYS A 300 6.18 24.04 29.39
CA LYS A 300 6.37 24.13 30.86
C LYS A 300 7.26 25.30 31.25
N SER A 301 8.25 25.63 30.43
CA SER A 301 9.13 26.78 30.69
C SER A 301 8.41 28.13 30.57
N GLY A 302 7.23 28.18 29.92
CA GLY A 302 6.52 29.42 29.59
C GLY A 302 7.26 30.32 28.58
N LYS A 303 8.38 29.85 28.01
CA LYS A 303 9.27 30.62 27.13
C LYS A 303 9.06 30.25 25.66
N THR A 304 9.43 31.17 24.77
CA THR A 304 9.53 30.87 23.34
C THR A 304 10.76 29.99 23.04
N VAL A 305 10.84 29.40 21.85
CA VAL A 305 11.93 28.47 21.48
C VAL A 305 13.29 29.15 21.54
N GLY A 306 13.40 30.40 21.06
CA GLY A 306 14.63 31.19 21.12
C GLY A 306 15.08 31.46 22.55
N CYS A 307 14.18 31.92 23.42
CA CYS A 307 14.45 32.16 24.84
C CYS A 307 14.86 30.88 25.56
N TYR A 308 14.14 29.78 25.33
CA TYR A 308 14.44 28.48 25.94
C TYR A 308 15.85 28.01 25.56
N ILE A 309 16.22 28.13 24.28
CA ILE A 309 17.58 27.77 23.83
C ILE A 309 18.62 28.68 24.48
N TYR A 310 18.44 30.00 24.44
CA TYR A 310 19.42 30.95 24.97
C TYR A 310 19.64 30.78 26.47
N ASP A 311 18.57 30.69 27.25
CA ASP A 311 18.68 30.53 28.70
C ASP A 311 19.38 29.20 29.04
N THR A 312 19.06 28.12 28.33
CA THR A 312 19.74 26.83 28.53
C THR A 312 21.23 26.91 28.17
N LEU A 313 21.60 27.67 27.15
CA LEU A 313 23.01 27.88 26.76
C LEU A 313 23.80 28.65 27.83
N ILE A 314 23.17 29.62 28.50
CA ILE A 314 23.81 30.34 29.61
C ILE A 314 24.15 29.34 30.72
N TYR A 315 23.18 28.55 31.18
CA TYR A 315 23.38 27.61 32.29
C TYR A 315 24.24 26.39 31.91
N LYS A 316 24.18 25.93 30.66
CA LYS A 316 24.87 24.74 30.19
C LYS A 316 25.54 24.95 28.82
N PRO A 317 26.76 25.53 28.81
CA PRO A 317 27.45 25.91 27.57
C PRO A 317 27.84 24.76 26.64
N ASP A 318 28.03 23.55 27.17
CA ASP A 318 28.47 22.35 26.44
C ASP A 318 27.33 21.65 25.67
N ILE A 319 26.09 22.15 25.79
CA ILE A 319 24.93 21.47 25.23
C ILE A 319 24.85 21.60 23.70
N LYS A 320 24.70 20.45 23.03
CA LYS A 320 24.43 20.42 21.59
C LYS A 320 23.00 20.91 21.31
N ILE A 321 22.85 22.09 20.71
CA ILE A 321 21.52 22.63 20.37
C ILE A 321 20.83 21.76 19.32
N ARG A 322 21.51 21.52 18.18
CA ARG A 322 20.94 20.80 17.03
C ARG A 322 21.01 19.28 17.26
N GLY A 323 19.85 18.64 17.32
CA GLY A 323 19.75 17.18 17.44
C GLY A 323 19.81 16.64 18.88
N LYS A 324 19.94 17.51 19.90
CA LYS A 324 19.84 17.14 21.32
C LYS A 324 18.87 18.05 22.08
N LEU A 325 19.18 19.34 22.30
CA LEU A 325 18.29 20.27 23.03
C LEU A 325 16.97 20.53 22.29
N VAL A 326 17.03 20.86 20.99
CA VAL A 326 15.85 21.01 20.14
C VAL A 326 16.08 20.20 18.85
N ARG A 327 15.39 19.06 18.73
CA ARG A 327 15.50 18.14 17.57
C ARG A 327 14.46 18.48 16.52
N THR A 328 13.23 18.00 16.69
CA THR A 328 12.07 18.30 15.84
C THR A 328 10.97 18.84 16.74
N ILE A 329 10.32 19.93 16.35
CA ILE A 329 9.13 20.47 17.02
C ILE A 329 8.11 20.88 15.97
N GLU A 330 6.83 20.98 16.34
CA GLU A 330 5.81 21.52 15.46
C GLU A 330 6.12 22.96 15.06
N ARG A 331 5.66 23.31 13.85
CA ARG A 331 5.83 24.60 13.22
C ARG A 331 5.21 25.72 14.04
N GLU A 332 4.11 25.44 14.74
CA GLU A 332 3.38 26.43 15.53
C GLU A 332 4.28 27.11 16.57
N PHE A 333 5.19 26.38 17.22
CA PHE A 333 6.13 26.95 18.19
C PHE A 333 7.03 28.05 17.60
N TYR A 334 7.51 27.85 16.37
CA TYR A 334 8.31 28.85 15.68
C TYR A 334 7.44 29.98 15.12
N ARG A 335 6.20 29.66 14.73
CA ARG A 335 5.22 30.62 14.22
C ARG A 335 4.82 31.61 15.33
N ASP A 336 4.41 31.10 16.48
CA ASP A 336 4.01 31.87 17.66
C ASP A 336 5.14 32.76 18.17
N GLU A 337 6.37 32.22 18.21
CA GLU A 337 7.53 33.03 18.60
C GLU A 337 7.76 34.19 17.62
N LEU A 338 7.75 33.92 16.31
CA LEU A 338 7.98 34.97 15.32
C LEU A 338 6.84 36.00 15.33
N GLU A 339 5.60 35.57 15.54
CA GLU A 339 4.45 36.46 15.69
C GLU A 339 4.61 37.38 16.90
N LYS A 340 5.02 36.85 18.06
CA LYS A 340 5.31 37.66 19.26
C LYS A 340 6.45 38.65 19.01
N ILE A 341 7.54 38.20 18.39
CA ILE A 341 8.67 39.08 18.04
C ILE A 341 8.19 40.22 17.13
N LEU A 342 7.52 39.92 16.01
CA LEU A 342 7.08 40.93 15.06
C LEU A 342 6.04 41.88 15.66
N THR A 343 5.12 41.36 16.49
CA THR A 343 4.12 42.18 17.17
C THR A 343 4.77 43.17 18.14
N ARG A 344 5.77 42.72 18.91
CA ARG A 344 6.52 43.60 19.80
C ARG A 344 7.37 44.62 19.03
N GLN A 345 8.08 44.18 17.99
CA GLN A 345 8.96 45.06 17.21
C GLN A 345 8.19 46.11 16.40
N LYS A 346 6.90 45.90 16.08
CA LYS A 346 6.05 46.95 15.50
C LYS A 346 5.93 48.20 16.37
N GLU A 347 6.02 48.06 17.69
CA GLU A 347 5.95 49.21 18.60
C GLU A 347 7.17 50.12 18.43
N PHE A 348 8.35 49.53 18.23
CA PHE A 348 9.63 50.23 18.12
C PHE A 348 10.01 50.60 16.68
N ASN A 349 9.60 49.82 15.69
CA ASN A 349 10.00 49.97 14.30
C ASN A 349 8.86 50.57 13.44
N PRO A 350 8.99 51.81 12.94
CA PRO A 350 7.96 52.45 12.12
C PRO A 350 7.76 51.78 10.76
N ASP A 351 8.79 51.16 10.17
CA ASP A 351 8.71 50.52 8.85
C ASP A 351 7.68 49.40 8.82
N LEU A 352 7.53 48.66 9.93
CA LEU A 352 6.56 47.57 10.07
C LEU A 352 5.10 48.04 10.12
N ARG A 353 4.86 49.36 10.29
CA ARG A 353 3.54 50.00 10.27
C ARG A 353 3.30 50.81 8.99
N ASN A 354 4.31 50.96 8.14
CA ASN A 354 4.22 51.75 6.92
C ASN A 354 3.43 51.00 5.84
N LYS A 355 2.24 51.51 5.50
CA LYS A 355 1.37 50.93 4.48
C LYS A 355 1.93 51.09 3.06
N GLU A 356 2.57 52.22 2.76
CA GLU A 356 3.14 52.49 1.43
C GLU A 356 4.28 51.52 1.15
N LEU A 357 5.19 51.34 2.12
CA LEU A 357 6.27 50.36 2.04
C LEU A 357 5.74 48.94 1.90
N TYR A 358 4.65 48.60 2.59
CA TYR A 358 3.97 47.30 2.45
C TYR A 358 3.44 47.09 1.01
N TYR A 359 2.78 48.10 0.45
CA TYR A 359 2.28 48.06 -0.94
C TYR A 359 3.41 47.89 -1.96
N GLU A 360 4.54 48.57 -1.75
CA GLU A 360 5.73 48.41 -2.58
C GLU A 360 6.27 46.96 -2.51
N CYS A 361 6.41 46.43 -1.29
CA CYS A 361 6.90 45.07 -1.06
C CYS A 361 6.02 43.99 -1.74
N ILE A 362 4.69 44.09 -1.63
CA ILE A 362 3.79 43.14 -2.31
C ILE A 362 3.80 43.35 -3.83
N GLY A 363 4.02 44.58 -4.31
CA GLY A 363 4.20 44.89 -5.73
C GLY A 363 5.42 44.21 -6.34
N VAL A 364 6.56 44.27 -5.63
CA VAL A 364 7.82 43.61 -6.03
C VAL A 364 7.72 42.09 -5.96
N LEU A 365 7.02 41.54 -4.96
CA LEU A 365 6.83 40.09 -4.84
C LEU A 365 5.91 39.51 -5.90
N TYR A 366 4.84 40.23 -6.25
CA TYR A 366 3.74 39.74 -7.07
C TYR A 366 3.43 40.66 -8.28
N PRO A 367 4.41 40.90 -9.17
CA PRO A 367 4.23 41.86 -10.27
C PRO A 367 3.12 41.47 -11.24
N ASN A 368 2.85 40.17 -11.42
CA ASN A 368 1.90 39.63 -12.39
C ASN A 368 0.69 38.91 -11.75
N ASN A 369 0.47 39.04 -10.43
CA ASN A 369 -0.60 38.33 -9.72
C ASN A 369 -1.50 39.31 -8.95
N ASP A 370 -2.31 40.06 -9.71
CA ASP A 370 -3.23 41.07 -9.16
C ASP A 370 -4.22 40.52 -8.16
N THR A 371 -4.73 39.30 -8.40
CA THR A 371 -5.69 38.65 -7.50
C THR A 371 -5.09 38.46 -6.12
N HIS A 372 -3.88 37.89 -6.03
CA HIS A 372 -3.20 37.69 -4.75
C HIS A 372 -2.82 39.02 -4.09
N ARG A 373 -2.39 40.02 -4.87
CA ARG A 373 -2.11 41.37 -4.33
C ARG A 373 -3.34 41.97 -3.66
N ARG A 374 -4.52 41.88 -4.28
CA ARG A 374 -5.78 42.36 -3.69
C ARG A 374 -6.17 41.58 -2.44
N GLU A 375 -5.98 40.26 -2.44
CA GLU A 375 -6.28 39.39 -1.29
C GLU A 375 -5.46 39.77 -0.05
N ILE A 376 -4.20 40.17 -0.22
CA ILE A 376 -3.29 40.51 0.88
C ILE A 376 -3.13 42.02 1.11
N ALA A 377 -3.76 42.87 0.31
CA ALA A 377 -3.63 44.33 0.38
C ALA A 377 -4.00 44.90 1.76
N ASN A 378 -5.07 44.35 2.37
CA ASN A 378 -5.57 44.80 3.68
C ASN A 378 -4.89 44.06 4.86
N ARG A 379 -3.80 43.34 4.61
CA ARG A 379 -3.00 42.66 5.65
C ARG A 379 -1.78 43.52 6.04
N ASP A 380 -0.89 42.97 6.87
CA ASP A 380 0.28 43.67 7.38
C ASP A 380 1.58 42.86 7.19
N PHE A 381 2.72 43.45 7.58
CA PHE A 381 4.02 42.79 7.52
C PHE A 381 4.09 41.50 8.35
N THR A 382 3.34 41.39 9.45
CA THR A 382 3.26 40.15 10.22
C THR A 382 2.68 39.03 9.37
N TYR A 383 1.54 39.27 8.71
CA TYR A 383 0.95 38.30 7.79
C TYR A 383 1.90 37.94 6.64
N LEU A 384 2.53 38.94 6.03
CA LEU A 384 3.44 38.76 4.89
C LEU A 384 4.64 37.88 5.23
N PHE A 385 5.35 38.17 6.33
CA PHE A 385 6.51 37.37 6.73
C PHE A 385 6.09 35.96 7.19
N ILE A 386 5.05 35.85 8.01
CA ILE A 386 4.65 34.58 8.62
C ILE A 386 3.93 33.68 7.61
N ASN A 387 2.77 34.12 7.11
CA ASN A 387 1.84 33.25 6.38
C ASN A 387 2.17 33.15 4.89
N ASP A 388 2.74 34.21 4.29
CA ASP A 388 2.96 34.29 2.84
C ASP A 388 4.39 33.91 2.41
N ILE A 389 5.40 34.12 3.28
CA ILE A 389 6.81 33.85 2.98
C ILE A 389 7.38 32.65 3.77
N ILE A 390 7.55 32.78 5.09
CA ILE A 390 8.37 31.87 5.90
C ILE A 390 7.65 30.53 6.12
N PHE A 391 6.41 30.57 6.62
CA PHE A 391 5.65 29.37 6.97
C PHE A 391 4.71 28.89 5.87
N TYR A 392 4.58 29.66 4.78
CA TYR A 392 3.83 29.25 3.60
C TYR A 392 4.23 27.84 3.14
N GLN A 393 3.23 27.01 2.89
CA GLN A 393 3.40 25.68 2.33
C GLN A 393 2.40 25.48 1.22
N ARG A 394 2.91 25.14 0.03
CA ARG A 394 2.05 24.83 -1.10
C ARG A 394 1.11 23.67 -0.72
N PRO A 395 -0.20 23.78 -0.99
CA PRO A 395 -1.11 22.66 -0.77
C PRO A 395 -0.66 21.45 -1.60
N LEU A 396 -1.00 20.25 -1.13
CA LEU A 396 -0.72 19.05 -1.92
C LEU A 396 -1.48 19.16 -3.24
N LYS A 397 -0.80 18.81 -4.33
CA LYS A 397 -1.47 18.75 -5.62
C LYS A 397 -2.53 17.67 -5.54
N SER A 398 -3.78 18.05 -5.79
CA SER A 398 -4.87 17.10 -5.94
C SER A 398 -4.46 15.99 -6.89
N LYS A 399 -4.64 14.74 -6.45
CA LYS A 399 -4.39 13.54 -7.23
C LYS A 399 -5.66 13.00 -7.89
N LYS A 400 -6.69 13.85 -8.05
CA LYS A 400 -7.95 13.50 -8.71
C LYS A 400 -7.78 12.91 -10.11
N SER A 401 -6.68 13.22 -10.82
CA SER A 401 -6.36 12.60 -12.11
C SER A 401 -5.97 11.10 -12.02
N LEU A 402 -5.64 10.60 -10.83
CA LEU A 402 -5.32 9.18 -10.59
C LEU A 402 -6.57 8.35 -10.27
N ILE A 403 -7.71 9.01 -10.05
CA ILE A 403 -9.01 8.34 -9.90
C ILE A 403 -9.36 7.74 -11.26
N SER A 404 -9.85 6.50 -11.21
CA SER A 404 -10.31 5.79 -12.40
C SER A 404 -11.45 6.55 -13.08
N ASP A 405 -11.48 6.39 -14.39
CA ASP A 405 -12.57 6.86 -15.24
C ASP A 405 -13.75 5.89 -15.16
N CYS A 406 -14.97 6.43 -15.18
CA CYS A 406 -16.18 5.63 -15.24
C CYS A 406 -16.26 4.94 -16.60
N PRO A 407 -16.61 3.64 -16.64
CA PRO A 407 -16.67 2.91 -17.91
C PRO A 407 -17.81 3.38 -18.82
N TYR A 408 -18.84 4.04 -18.30
CA TYR A 408 -20.07 4.37 -19.04
C TYR A 408 -20.22 5.85 -19.40
N GLU A 409 -19.86 6.75 -18.49
CA GLU A 409 -20.26 8.16 -18.55
C GLU A 409 -19.10 9.08 -18.95
N GLU A 410 -19.38 9.94 -19.93
CA GLU A 410 -18.47 10.95 -20.45
C GLU A 410 -19.16 12.31 -20.50
N ARG A 411 -18.36 13.39 -20.53
CA ARG A 411 -18.83 14.76 -20.71
C ARG A 411 -18.31 15.30 -22.04
N ILE A 412 -19.17 15.95 -22.80
CA ILE A 412 -18.82 16.62 -24.05
C ILE A 412 -18.59 18.10 -23.73
N TYR A 413 -17.48 18.67 -24.20
CA TYR A 413 -17.18 20.10 -24.07
C TYR A 413 -16.54 20.63 -25.35
N ILE A 414 -16.73 21.92 -25.62
CA ILE A 414 -16.15 22.57 -26.79
C ILE A 414 -14.77 23.12 -26.41
N ASN A 415 -13.74 22.74 -27.18
CA ASN A 415 -12.41 23.30 -27.01
C ASN A 415 -12.44 24.79 -27.36
N LYS A 416 -12.11 25.66 -26.39
CA LYS A 416 -12.13 27.11 -26.57
C LYS A 416 -11.20 27.61 -27.68
N THR A 417 -10.15 26.85 -28.02
CA THR A 417 -9.17 27.23 -29.04
C THR A 417 -9.50 26.65 -30.42
N THR A 418 -9.85 25.37 -30.50
CA THR A 418 -10.11 24.71 -31.79
C THR A 418 -11.59 24.71 -32.21
N ARG A 419 -12.51 25.10 -31.31
CA ARG A 419 -13.98 24.99 -31.45
C ARG A 419 -14.50 23.58 -31.70
N GLU A 420 -13.66 22.56 -31.60
CA GLU A 420 -14.05 21.16 -31.72
C GLU A 420 -14.78 20.67 -30.48
N LYS A 421 -15.79 19.82 -30.67
CA LYS A 421 -16.44 19.07 -29.58
C LYS A 421 -15.52 17.93 -29.17
N LEU A 422 -15.05 17.95 -27.92
CA LEU A 422 -14.22 16.90 -27.33
C LEU A 422 -15.00 16.17 -26.23
N SER A 423 -14.87 14.85 -26.17
CA SER A 423 -15.37 14.05 -25.06
C SER A 423 -14.29 13.82 -24.00
N SER A 424 -14.66 13.82 -22.73
CA SER A 424 -13.80 13.47 -21.60
C SER A 424 -14.53 12.53 -20.66
N PRO A 425 -13.90 11.45 -20.17
CA PRO A 425 -14.53 10.58 -19.20
C PRO A 425 -14.83 11.28 -17.87
N ILE A 426 -15.88 10.84 -17.20
CA ILE A 426 -16.25 11.26 -15.84
C ILE A 426 -15.57 10.35 -14.82
N LYS A 427 -15.08 10.90 -13.71
CA LYS A 427 -14.40 10.13 -12.65
C LYS A 427 -15.36 9.31 -11.78
N CYS A 428 -14.87 8.19 -11.26
CA CYS A 428 -15.62 7.34 -10.34
C CYS A 428 -15.98 8.06 -9.03
N ILE A 429 -17.13 7.70 -8.46
CA ILE A 429 -17.68 8.27 -7.22
C ILE A 429 -16.89 7.79 -5.98
N PRO A 430 -16.70 8.64 -4.94
CA PRO A 430 -16.15 8.19 -3.66
C PRO A 430 -17.05 7.16 -2.99
N LYS A 431 -16.47 6.17 -2.30
CA LYS A 431 -17.24 5.16 -1.57
C LYS A 431 -18.02 5.76 -0.41
N SER A 432 -17.54 6.84 0.19
CA SER A 432 -18.25 7.55 1.28
C SER A 432 -19.48 8.32 0.80
N HIS A 433 -19.67 8.51 -0.51
CA HIS A 433 -20.79 9.30 -1.01
C HIS A 433 -22.14 8.61 -0.72
N PRO A 434 -23.20 9.35 -0.28
CA PRO A 434 -24.52 8.77 0.02
C PRO A 434 -25.08 7.88 -1.10
N ALA A 435 -25.13 8.38 -2.34
CA ALA A 435 -25.55 7.59 -3.51
C ALA A 435 -24.75 6.28 -3.73
N TYR A 436 -23.45 6.23 -3.40
CA TYR A 436 -22.70 4.98 -3.48
C TYR A 436 -23.06 4.00 -2.36
N GLN A 437 -23.25 4.51 -1.14
CA GLN A 437 -23.67 3.68 0.01
C GLN A 437 -25.03 3.05 -0.27
N GLU A 438 -25.97 3.84 -0.79
CA GLU A 438 -27.28 3.38 -1.26
C GLU A 438 -27.15 2.31 -2.36
N PHE A 439 -26.40 2.60 -3.42
CA PHE A 439 -26.16 1.66 -4.53
C PHE A 439 -25.61 0.32 -4.05
N ARG A 440 -24.63 0.33 -3.14
CA ARG A 440 -24.04 -0.89 -2.59
C ARG A 440 -25.06 -1.69 -1.78
N LEU A 441 -25.92 -1.02 -1.01
CA LEU A 441 -26.97 -1.69 -0.23
C LEU A 441 -28.02 -2.35 -1.13
N TRP A 442 -28.50 -1.65 -2.17
CA TRP A 442 -29.41 -2.26 -3.15
C TRP A 442 -28.75 -3.43 -3.87
N GLN A 443 -27.49 -3.29 -4.29
CA GLN A 443 -26.73 -4.39 -4.87
C GLN A 443 -26.64 -5.59 -3.93
N PHE A 444 -26.38 -5.36 -2.63
CA PHE A 444 -26.33 -6.42 -1.64
C PHE A 444 -27.68 -7.15 -1.50
N LEU A 445 -28.78 -6.40 -1.47
CA LEU A 445 -30.14 -6.95 -1.36
C LEU A 445 -30.56 -7.74 -2.60
N SER A 446 -30.21 -7.29 -3.82
CA SER A 446 -30.51 -8.02 -5.06
C SER A 446 -29.88 -9.41 -5.14
N TYR A 447 -28.78 -9.64 -4.40
CA TYR A 447 -28.08 -10.93 -4.36
C TYR A 447 -28.25 -11.67 -3.03
N LEU A 448 -29.06 -11.14 -2.10
CA LEU A 448 -29.31 -11.80 -0.83
C LEU A 448 -30.16 -13.05 -1.08
N LYS A 449 -29.65 -14.20 -0.63
CA LYS A 449 -30.44 -15.43 -0.54
C LYS A 449 -30.39 -15.98 0.87
N ILE A 450 -31.52 -16.46 1.36
CA ILE A 450 -31.68 -17.06 2.68
C ILE A 450 -32.09 -18.51 2.48
N TYR A 451 -31.31 -19.42 3.05
CA TYR A 451 -31.51 -20.85 3.00
C TYR A 451 -31.94 -21.40 4.36
N GLU A 452 -32.87 -22.35 4.34
CA GLU A 452 -33.10 -23.27 5.45
C GLU A 452 -32.13 -24.46 5.33
N LYS A 453 -31.36 -24.72 6.38
CA LYS A 453 -30.26 -25.70 6.39
C LYS A 453 -30.75 -27.11 6.11
N GLU A 454 -31.87 -27.50 6.72
CA GLU A 454 -32.47 -28.82 6.57
C GLU A 454 -33.99 -28.71 6.64
N ARG A 455 -34.67 -29.34 5.68
CA ARG A 455 -36.11 -29.57 5.73
C ARG A 455 -36.40 -30.97 5.23
N THR A 456 -37.27 -31.68 5.94
CA THR A 456 -37.76 -32.99 5.51
C THR A 456 -38.96 -32.78 4.60
N GLU A 457 -38.81 -33.07 3.32
CA GLU A 457 -39.92 -33.12 2.35
C GLU A 457 -40.02 -34.54 1.77
N PHE A 458 -41.23 -35.12 1.80
CA PHE A 458 -41.51 -36.48 1.28
C PHE A 458 -40.58 -37.58 1.82
N GLY A 459 -40.19 -37.50 3.09
CA GLY A 459 -39.32 -38.49 3.74
C GLY A 459 -37.83 -38.41 3.33
N LYS A 460 -37.42 -37.39 2.58
CA LYS A 460 -36.01 -37.11 2.26
C LYS A 460 -35.58 -35.80 2.91
N ILE A 461 -34.42 -35.82 3.56
CA ILE A 461 -33.77 -34.61 4.09
C ILE A 461 -33.20 -33.85 2.90
N GLN A 462 -33.78 -32.70 2.57
CA GLN A 462 -33.20 -31.76 1.64
C GLN A 462 -32.44 -30.70 2.42
N THR A 463 -31.21 -30.43 1.97
CA THR A 463 -30.32 -29.44 2.59
C THR A 463 -30.29 -28.16 1.77
N ASP A 464 -30.18 -27.01 2.42
CA ASP A 464 -30.04 -25.69 1.79
C ASP A 464 -31.19 -25.27 0.86
N ILE A 465 -32.42 -25.29 1.37
CA ILE A 465 -33.61 -24.85 0.62
C ILE A 465 -33.70 -23.33 0.61
N ASP A 466 -33.76 -22.72 -0.57
CA ASP A 466 -33.92 -21.27 -0.73
C ASP A 466 -35.33 -20.83 -0.29
N VAL A 467 -35.41 -20.05 0.78
CA VAL A 467 -36.67 -19.52 1.35
C VAL A 467 -36.81 -18.01 1.14
N THR A 468 -35.94 -17.40 0.32
CA THR A 468 -35.87 -15.94 0.16
C THR A 468 -37.20 -15.34 -0.26
N ASP A 469 -37.87 -15.93 -1.25
CA ASP A 469 -39.13 -15.42 -1.79
C ASP A 469 -40.30 -15.56 -0.79
N ILE A 470 -40.19 -16.45 0.20
CA ILE A 470 -41.16 -16.55 1.31
C ILE A 470 -40.95 -15.41 2.31
N LEU A 471 -39.71 -15.00 2.52
CA LEU A 471 -39.34 -13.96 3.48
C LEU A 471 -39.45 -12.55 2.92
N LEU A 472 -39.24 -12.40 1.61
CA LEU A 472 -39.26 -11.15 0.86
C LEU A 472 -40.14 -11.35 -0.40
N PRO A 473 -41.47 -11.47 -0.24
CA PRO A 473 -42.36 -11.85 -1.33
C PRO A 473 -42.58 -10.73 -2.37
N ASP A 474 -42.40 -9.48 -1.98
CA ASP A 474 -42.75 -8.31 -2.79
C ASP A 474 -41.73 -7.17 -2.64
N ASN A 475 -41.83 -6.15 -3.51
CA ASN A 475 -40.90 -5.02 -3.54
C ASN A 475 -40.96 -4.13 -2.28
N GLU A 476 -42.10 -4.02 -1.59
CA GLU A 476 -42.21 -3.30 -0.31
C GLU A 476 -41.51 -4.04 0.82
N SER A 477 -41.55 -5.37 0.82
CA SER A 477 -40.79 -6.19 1.77
C SER A 477 -39.28 -5.95 1.63
N TYR A 478 -38.76 -5.80 0.40
CA TYR A 478 -37.37 -5.38 0.16
C TYR A 478 -37.11 -3.94 0.62
N ALA A 479 -38.01 -3.00 0.33
CA ALA A 479 -37.89 -1.60 0.73
C ALA A 479 -37.86 -1.43 2.26
N ALA A 480 -38.69 -2.19 2.98
CA ALA A 480 -38.71 -2.20 4.44
C ALA A 480 -37.39 -2.73 5.04
N LEU A 481 -36.80 -3.77 4.42
CA LEU A 481 -35.48 -4.27 4.83
C LEU A 481 -34.38 -3.24 4.51
N PHE A 482 -34.40 -2.62 3.34
CA PHE A 482 -33.46 -1.55 2.97
C PHE A 482 -33.48 -0.41 4.00
N LYS A 483 -34.66 0.09 4.36
CA LYS A 483 -34.81 1.18 5.37
C LYS A 483 -34.09 0.85 6.67
N LYS A 484 -34.24 -0.39 7.17
CA LYS A 484 -33.57 -0.85 8.40
C LYS A 484 -32.05 -0.93 8.25
N LEU A 485 -31.56 -1.38 7.10
CA LEU A 485 -30.12 -1.52 6.84
C LEU A 485 -29.43 -0.20 6.53
N ASN A 486 -30.17 0.81 6.05
CA ASN A 486 -29.62 2.10 5.65
C ASN A 486 -29.15 2.95 6.83
N ASP A 487 -29.61 2.69 8.06
CA ASP A 487 -29.15 3.40 9.26
C ASP A 487 -28.04 2.64 10.00
N GLU A 488 -27.73 1.41 9.57
CA GLU A 488 -26.75 0.54 10.22
C GLU A 488 -25.36 0.65 9.57
N ALA A 489 -24.32 0.73 10.38
CA ALA A 489 -22.94 0.74 9.88
C ALA A 489 -22.48 -0.64 9.37
N GLU A 490 -23.06 -1.72 9.90
CA GLU A 490 -22.62 -3.10 9.69
C GLU A 490 -23.80 -4.08 9.60
N ILE A 491 -23.67 -5.03 8.69
CA ILE A 491 -24.65 -6.07 8.38
C ILE A 491 -24.07 -7.43 8.82
N LYS A 492 -24.81 -8.15 9.66
CA LYS A 492 -24.47 -9.49 10.18
C LYS A 492 -25.65 -10.44 9.97
N GLN A 493 -25.39 -11.74 9.78
CA GLN A 493 -26.44 -12.74 9.56
C GLN A 493 -27.47 -12.73 10.71
N ASP A 494 -26.99 -12.73 11.96
CA ASP A 494 -27.85 -12.73 13.14
C ASP A 494 -28.78 -11.52 13.19
N LYS A 495 -28.31 -10.33 12.76
CA LYS A 495 -29.14 -9.13 12.65
C LYS A 495 -30.18 -9.24 11.55
N ILE A 496 -29.79 -9.68 10.35
CA ILE A 496 -30.75 -9.82 9.22
C ILE A 496 -31.85 -10.81 9.57
N LEU A 497 -31.49 -12.00 10.06
CA LEU A 497 -32.47 -13.05 10.36
C LEU A 497 -33.44 -12.60 11.47
N LYS A 498 -33.00 -11.77 12.43
CA LYS A 498 -33.86 -11.17 13.47
C LYS A 498 -34.89 -10.18 12.93
N TYR A 499 -34.67 -9.59 11.75
CA TYR A 499 -35.63 -8.67 11.16
C TYR A 499 -36.86 -9.39 10.62
N PHE A 500 -36.79 -10.70 10.37
CA PHE A 500 -37.92 -11.53 9.96
C PHE A 500 -38.60 -12.13 11.20
N PRO A 501 -39.80 -11.68 11.58
CA PRO A 501 -40.49 -12.20 12.77
C PRO A 501 -40.70 -13.72 12.73
N GLN A 502 -40.97 -14.29 11.55
CA GLN A 502 -41.13 -15.75 11.37
C GLN A 502 -39.90 -16.57 11.75
N LEU A 503 -38.69 -15.98 11.68
CA LEU A 503 -37.44 -16.70 11.94
C LEU A 503 -36.96 -16.61 13.39
N LYS A 504 -37.53 -15.71 14.21
CA LYS A 504 -37.02 -15.38 15.56
C LYS A 504 -36.85 -16.58 16.49
N LYS A 505 -37.68 -17.62 16.34
CA LYS A 505 -37.64 -18.82 17.19
C LYS A 505 -36.63 -19.89 16.71
N ASN A 506 -36.28 -19.91 15.40
CA ASN A 506 -35.49 -20.97 14.78
C ASN A 506 -34.27 -20.46 13.98
N ILE A 507 -33.68 -19.32 14.36
CA ILE A 507 -32.58 -18.64 13.62
C ILE A 507 -31.41 -19.59 13.29
N LYS A 508 -31.08 -20.54 14.17
CA LYS A 508 -29.96 -21.49 13.97
C LYS A 508 -30.14 -22.39 12.73
N ASN A 509 -31.38 -22.62 12.29
CA ASN A 509 -31.72 -23.45 11.14
C ASN A 509 -31.59 -22.71 9.80
N PHE A 510 -31.30 -21.40 9.82
CA PHE A 510 -31.21 -20.60 8.61
C PHE A 510 -29.79 -20.06 8.42
N ARG A 511 -29.40 -19.91 7.16
CA ARG A 511 -28.14 -19.26 6.77
C ARG A 511 -28.34 -18.45 5.50
N TRP A 512 -27.55 -17.41 5.29
CA TRP A 512 -27.54 -16.72 3.99
C TRP A 512 -26.56 -17.37 2.99
N ASN A 513 -26.55 -16.89 1.74
CA ASN A 513 -25.56 -17.26 0.72
C ASN A 513 -24.13 -16.75 1.00
N TYR A 514 -23.97 -15.88 1.99
CA TYR A 514 -22.68 -15.32 2.39
C TYR A 514 -22.04 -16.14 3.55
N PRO A 515 -20.72 -16.02 3.80
CA PRO A 515 -20.10 -16.58 5.00
C PRO A 515 -20.79 -16.12 6.30
N GLU A 516 -21.20 -17.05 7.17
CA GLU A 516 -22.02 -16.79 8.37
C GLU A 516 -21.31 -15.90 9.40
N ASP A 517 -20.01 -16.11 9.62
CA ASP A 517 -19.21 -15.38 10.61
C ASP A 517 -18.70 -14.01 10.11
N LYS A 518 -19.00 -13.64 8.86
CA LYS A 518 -18.47 -12.42 8.23
C LYS A 518 -19.42 -11.24 8.33
N THR A 519 -18.87 -10.10 8.74
CA THR A 519 -19.58 -8.81 8.75
C THR A 519 -19.44 -8.12 7.38
N TYR A 520 -20.54 -7.57 6.88
CA TYR A 520 -20.59 -6.79 5.64
C TYR A 520 -20.86 -5.31 5.95
N PRO A 521 -20.36 -4.36 5.13
CA PRO A 521 -20.57 -2.94 5.39
C PRO A 521 -22.01 -2.50 5.06
N GLY A 522 -22.70 -1.93 6.05
CA GLY A 522 -23.96 -1.19 5.88
C GLY A 522 -23.69 0.27 5.47
N ASN A 523 -24.65 1.19 5.60
CA ASN A 523 -24.39 2.61 5.28
C ASN A 523 -23.58 3.30 6.39
N THR A 524 -22.27 3.07 6.34
CA THR A 524 -21.28 3.63 7.28
C THR A 524 -21.30 5.16 7.38
N THR A 525 -21.69 5.86 6.32
CA THR A 525 -21.69 7.33 6.29
C THR A 525 -22.89 7.87 7.06
N ARG A 526 -24.09 7.39 6.71
CA ARG A 526 -25.33 7.75 7.38
C ARG A 526 -25.31 7.35 8.86
N ALA A 527 -24.87 6.13 9.18
CA ALA A 527 -24.81 5.64 10.56
C ALA A 527 -23.94 6.52 11.48
N GLU A 528 -22.77 6.98 11.01
CA GLU A 528 -21.90 7.85 11.81
C GLU A 528 -22.46 9.29 11.91
N MET A 529 -23.15 9.79 10.89
CA MET A 529 -23.88 11.07 10.96
C MET A 529 -25.03 11.00 11.97
N LEU A 530 -25.89 9.98 11.88
CA LEU A 530 -27.02 9.77 12.81
C LEU A 530 -26.54 9.64 14.26
N LYS A 531 -25.46 8.90 14.48
CA LYS A 531 -24.83 8.78 15.81
C LYS A 531 -24.41 10.12 16.39
N ARG A 532 -23.92 11.05 15.56
CA ARG A 532 -23.49 12.39 16.00
C ARG A 532 -24.65 13.36 16.14
N LEU A 533 -25.64 13.30 15.24
CA LEU A 533 -26.89 14.05 15.38
C LEU A 533 -27.58 13.72 16.71
N LYS A 534 -27.66 12.43 17.05
CA LYS A 534 -28.21 11.98 18.34
C LYS A 534 -27.45 12.55 19.55
N LYS A 535 -26.13 12.75 19.44
CA LYS A 535 -25.32 13.39 20.50
C LYS A 535 -25.46 14.91 20.53
N ALA A 536 -25.79 15.51 19.40
CA ALA A 536 -26.08 16.94 19.26
C ALA A 536 -27.55 17.28 19.56
N ASN A 537 -28.32 16.34 20.15
CA ASN A 537 -29.75 16.48 20.45
C ASN A 537 -30.65 16.78 19.23
N LEU A 538 -30.26 16.31 18.05
CA LEU A 538 -31.05 16.40 16.83
C LEU A 538 -31.71 15.07 16.50
N ASP A 539 -32.95 15.15 16.00
CA ASP A 539 -33.70 13.98 15.55
C ASP A 539 -33.11 13.38 14.26
N SER A 540 -33.24 12.06 14.09
CA SER A 540 -32.81 11.35 12.88
C SER A 540 -33.56 11.82 11.63
N ASP A 541 -34.80 12.29 11.80
CA ASP A 541 -35.65 12.75 10.70
C ASP A 541 -35.14 14.04 10.04
N PHE A 542 -34.26 14.77 10.72
CA PHE A 542 -33.54 15.89 10.11
C PHE A 542 -32.78 15.43 8.86
N LEU A 543 -32.08 14.28 8.92
CA LEU A 543 -31.13 13.84 7.90
C LEU A 543 -31.81 13.30 6.63
N THR A 544 -32.41 14.20 5.85
CA THR A 544 -32.91 13.93 4.49
C THR A 544 -31.76 13.67 3.52
N THR A 545 -32.03 13.08 2.36
CA THR A 545 -31.02 12.79 1.34
C THR A 545 -30.24 14.03 0.90
N GLU A 546 -30.91 15.18 0.81
CA GLU A 546 -30.28 16.46 0.46
C GLU A 546 -29.33 16.94 1.55
N GLN A 547 -29.79 16.90 2.80
CA GLN A 547 -28.99 17.33 3.94
C GLN A 547 -27.82 16.39 4.20
N GLU A 548 -28.02 15.08 4.06
CA GLU A 548 -26.96 14.07 4.14
C GLU A 548 -25.86 14.37 3.10
N THR A 549 -26.26 14.68 1.86
CA THR A 549 -25.33 15.00 0.77
C THR A 549 -24.61 16.32 1.00
N ALA A 550 -25.31 17.36 1.45
CA ALA A 550 -24.72 18.67 1.74
C ALA A 550 -23.71 18.59 2.90
N LEU A 551 -24.07 17.89 3.98
CA LEU A 551 -23.21 17.67 5.13
C LEU A 551 -22.00 16.81 4.75
N TRP A 552 -22.23 15.75 3.95
CA TRP A 552 -21.16 14.95 3.39
C TRP A 552 -20.17 15.79 2.57
N HIS A 553 -20.65 16.72 1.73
CA HIS A 553 -19.79 17.57 0.92
C HIS A 553 -18.85 18.43 1.76
N ILE A 554 -19.34 18.98 2.87
CA ILE A 554 -18.54 19.77 3.82
C ILE A 554 -17.47 18.87 4.45
N LEU A 555 -17.89 17.75 5.04
CA LEU A 555 -17.02 16.81 5.74
C LEU A 555 -15.98 16.12 4.82
N TYR A 556 -16.32 15.91 3.55
CA TYR A 556 -15.43 15.29 2.57
C TYR A 556 -14.44 16.28 1.93
N SER A 557 -14.81 17.56 1.82
CA SER A 557 -14.02 18.54 1.06
C SER A 557 -13.09 19.39 1.93
N VAL A 558 -13.40 19.55 3.22
CA VAL A 558 -12.67 20.44 4.13
C VAL A 558 -11.84 19.62 5.12
N ASN A 559 -10.52 19.57 4.88
CA ASN A 559 -9.60 18.78 5.71
C ASN A 559 -9.04 19.57 6.91
N ASP A 560 -9.19 20.89 6.92
CA ASP A 560 -8.69 21.76 7.98
C ASP A 560 -9.78 21.96 9.05
N LYS A 561 -9.47 21.68 10.33
CA LYS A 561 -10.46 21.72 11.42
C LYS A 561 -11.05 23.11 11.64
N VAL A 562 -10.28 24.18 11.40
CA VAL A 562 -10.73 25.56 11.59
C VAL A 562 -11.68 25.97 10.47
N GLU A 563 -11.31 25.71 9.23
CA GLU A 563 -12.19 25.96 8.08
C GLU A 563 -13.43 25.06 8.11
N LEU A 564 -13.30 23.83 8.60
CA LEU A 564 -14.44 22.91 8.80
C LEU A 564 -15.42 23.49 9.82
N GLY A 565 -14.94 24.03 10.94
CA GLY A 565 -15.78 24.71 11.94
C GLY A 565 -16.58 25.86 11.33
N LYS A 566 -15.95 26.71 10.51
CA LYS A 566 -16.65 27.82 9.82
C LYS A 566 -17.71 27.32 8.82
N ALA A 567 -17.40 26.27 8.07
CA ALA A 567 -18.34 25.68 7.13
C ALA A 567 -19.54 25.04 7.85
N LEU A 568 -19.30 24.35 8.96
CA LEU A 568 -20.35 23.77 9.82
C LEU A 568 -21.20 24.85 10.51
N HIS A 569 -20.59 25.96 10.94
CA HIS A 569 -21.32 27.13 11.45
C HIS A 569 -22.31 27.67 10.41
N THR A 570 -21.85 27.86 9.17
CA THR A 570 -22.71 28.35 8.08
C THR A 570 -23.83 27.35 7.77
N PHE A 571 -23.54 26.05 7.85
CA PHE A 571 -24.55 25.00 7.69
C PHE A 571 -25.58 25.02 8.81
N ALA A 572 -25.16 25.14 10.08
CA ALA A 572 -26.05 25.20 11.23
C ALA A 572 -27.00 26.41 11.15
N ASN A 573 -26.47 27.59 10.85
CA ASN A 573 -27.26 28.82 10.69
C ASN A 573 -28.31 28.70 9.57
N LYS A 574 -27.91 28.11 8.44
CA LYS A 574 -28.82 27.92 7.29
C LYS A 574 -30.01 27.01 7.64
N HIS A 575 -29.79 26.03 8.50
CA HIS A 575 -30.77 24.99 8.83
C HIS A 575 -31.44 25.18 10.20
N GLY A 576 -31.18 26.30 10.90
CA GLY A 576 -31.81 26.62 12.18
C GLY A 576 -31.41 25.68 13.32
N ILE A 577 -30.18 25.15 13.29
CA ILE A 577 -29.66 24.18 14.27
C ILE A 577 -28.97 24.92 15.41
N GLU A 578 -29.09 24.43 16.65
CA GLU A 578 -28.28 24.90 17.77
C GLU A 578 -26.78 24.68 17.51
N GLU A 579 -26.02 25.77 17.43
CA GLU A 579 -24.65 25.81 16.95
C GLU A 579 -23.67 25.04 17.86
N GLU A 580 -23.69 25.36 19.16
CA GLU A 580 -22.78 24.81 20.19
C GLU A 580 -22.72 23.27 20.19
N PRO A 581 -23.85 22.53 20.36
CA PRO A 581 -23.81 21.07 20.40
C PRO A 581 -23.45 20.45 19.05
N PHE A 582 -23.87 21.05 17.93
CA PHE A 582 -23.60 20.55 16.59
C PHE A 582 -22.11 20.67 16.21
N LEU A 583 -21.50 21.85 16.40
CA LEU A 583 -20.09 22.07 16.09
C LEU A 583 -19.19 21.18 16.95
N LYS A 584 -19.48 21.06 18.25
CA LYS A 584 -18.69 20.26 19.20
C LYS A 584 -18.56 18.79 18.76
N GLU A 585 -19.62 18.21 18.20
CA GLU A 585 -19.62 16.82 17.74
C GLU A 585 -19.17 16.67 16.29
N PHE A 586 -19.53 17.55 15.37
CA PHE A 586 -19.19 17.41 13.94
C PHE A 586 -17.77 17.87 13.59
N VAL A 587 -17.14 18.77 14.35
CA VAL A 587 -15.71 19.09 14.18
C VAL A 587 -14.81 17.89 14.50
N LYS A 588 -15.29 16.98 15.36
CA LYS A 588 -14.61 15.71 15.71
C LYS A 588 -14.87 14.59 14.70
N PHE A 589 -15.50 14.87 13.56
CA PHE A 589 -15.81 13.84 12.56
C PHE A 589 -14.51 13.33 11.91
N PRO A 590 -14.28 12.01 11.87
CA PRO A 590 -13.05 11.46 11.29
C PRO A 590 -13.03 11.70 9.77
N PRO A 591 -11.88 12.05 9.17
CA PRO A 591 -11.79 12.26 7.73
C PRO A 591 -12.16 10.98 6.97
N PHE A 592 -12.92 11.13 5.88
CA PHE A 592 -13.29 9.99 5.04
C PHE A 592 -12.06 9.38 4.35
N LYS A 593 -12.07 8.05 4.22
CA LYS A 593 -11.07 7.33 3.42
C LYS A 593 -11.22 7.70 1.94
N SER A 594 -10.09 7.94 1.27
CA SER A 594 -10.03 8.26 -0.17
C SER A 594 -10.22 7.02 -1.06
N ASP A 595 -11.32 6.30 -0.87
CA ASP A 595 -11.69 5.13 -1.65
C ASP A 595 -12.80 5.46 -2.66
N TYR A 596 -12.79 4.79 -3.82
CA TYR A 596 -13.72 5.06 -4.92
C TYR A 596 -14.43 3.79 -5.39
N GLY A 597 -15.66 3.95 -5.88
CA GLY A 597 -16.46 2.90 -6.52
C GLY A 597 -16.00 2.61 -7.96
N ALA A 598 -16.72 1.72 -8.65
CA ALA A 598 -16.47 1.39 -10.06
C ALA A 598 -17.10 2.39 -11.04
N TYR A 599 -18.17 3.08 -10.64
CA TYR A 599 -18.99 3.94 -11.50
C TYR A 599 -18.89 5.42 -11.07
N SER A 600 -19.25 6.34 -11.96
CA SER A 600 -19.38 7.78 -11.63
C SER A 600 -20.68 8.05 -10.89
N PHE A 601 -20.81 9.23 -10.27
CA PHE A 601 -22.07 9.67 -9.65
C PHE A 601 -23.25 9.64 -10.62
N LYS A 602 -23.05 10.16 -11.84
CA LYS A 602 -24.06 10.14 -12.90
C LYS A 602 -24.49 8.70 -13.25
N ALA A 603 -23.52 7.81 -13.43
CA ALA A 603 -23.82 6.42 -13.73
C ALA A 603 -24.55 5.74 -12.57
N THR A 604 -24.07 5.93 -11.34
CA THR A 604 -24.69 5.36 -10.13
C THR A 604 -26.15 5.79 -9.98
N ASN A 605 -26.49 7.06 -10.22
CA ASN A 605 -27.88 7.53 -10.11
C ASN A 605 -28.79 6.90 -11.17
N LYS A 606 -28.31 6.77 -12.41
CA LYS A 606 -29.04 6.03 -13.45
C LYS A 606 -29.24 4.57 -13.08
N LEU A 607 -28.22 3.91 -12.53
CA LEU A 607 -28.38 2.52 -12.09
C LEU A 607 -29.42 2.44 -10.95
N LEU A 608 -29.40 3.39 -10.01
CA LEU A 608 -30.33 3.43 -8.88
C LEU A 608 -31.79 3.54 -9.32
N SER A 609 -32.11 4.25 -10.39
CA SER A 609 -33.50 4.39 -10.86
C SER A 609 -34.17 3.06 -11.23
N LEU A 610 -33.40 2.02 -11.59
CA LEU A 610 -33.91 0.67 -11.87
C LEU A 610 -33.57 -0.36 -10.78
N MET A 611 -32.70 -0.01 -9.82
CA MET A 611 -32.34 -0.91 -8.70
C MET A 611 -33.22 -0.72 -7.47
N ARG A 612 -33.79 0.47 -7.28
CA ARG A 612 -34.73 0.77 -6.19
C ARG A 612 -36.00 -0.08 -6.32
N ARG A 613 -36.68 -0.28 -5.19
CA ARG A 613 -37.90 -1.10 -5.07
C ARG A 613 -38.92 -0.41 -4.17
N GLY A 614 -40.21 -0.68 -4.40
CA GLY A 614 -41.30 -0.25 -3.55
C GLY A 614 -41.33 1.27 -3.39
N CYS A 615 -41.55 1.77 -2.17
CA CYS A 615 -41.60 3.21 -1.88
C CYS A 615 -40.33 4.03 -2.21
N TYR A 616 -39.20 3.39 -2.54
CA TYR A 616 -37.99 4.07 -3.01
C TYR A 616 -37.89 4.15 -4.53
N TRP A 617 -38.74 3.44 -5.28
CA TRP A 617 -38.75 3.45 -6.74
C TRP A 617 -39.81 4.40 -7.27
N ASP A 618 -39.45 5.15 -8.30
CA ASP A 618 -40.34 6.11 -8.95
C ASP A 618 -39.90 6.26 -10.41
N GLU A 619 -40.87 6.14 -11.32
CA GLU A 619 -40.70 6.18 -12.76
C GLU A 619 -40.17 7.52 -13.24
N GLU A 620 -40.52 8.63 -12.57
CA GLU A 620 -40.07 9.99 -12.94
C GLU A 620 -38.55 10.16 -12.77
N ASN A 621 -37.91 9.32 -11.96
CA ASN A 621 -36.46 9.33 -11.76
C ASN A 621 -35.69 8.62 -12.88
N ILE A 622 -36.37 7.97 -13.84
CA ILE A 622 -35.75 7.33 -15.00
C ILE A 622 -35.46 8.41 -16.05
N ASP A 623 -34.22 8.48 -16.53
CA ASP A 623 -33.86 9.46 -17.56
C ASP A 623 -34.56 9.16 -18.89
N CYS A 624 -34.92 10.22 -19.64
CA CYS A 624 -35.73 10.12 -20.86
C CYS A 624 -35.20 9.09 -21.88
N ASN A 625 -33.88 9.04 -22.07
CA ASN A 625 -33.26 8.08 -22.99
C ASN A 625 -33.42 6.62 -22.52
N THR A 626 -33.26 6.38 -21.21
CA THR A 626 -33.51 5.05 -20.64
C THR A 626 -34.98 4.67 -20.74
N LYS A 627 -35.91 5.62 -20.54
CA LYS A 627 -37.35 5.39 -20.65
C LYS A 627 -37.75 5.01 -22.08
N GLU A 628 -37.32 5.79 -23.08
CA GLU A 628 -37.54 5.46 -24.51
C GLU A 628 -36.97 4.08 -24.85
N ARG A 629 -35.78 3.75 -24.33
CA ARG A 629 -35.15 2.45 -24.53
C ARG A 629 -35.96 1.31 -23.90
N ILE A 630 -36.52 1.49 -22.70
CA ILE A 630 -37.39 0.52 -22.05
C ILE A 630 -38.67 0.33 -22.87
N GLU A 631 -39.28 1.41 -23.36
CA GLU A 631 -40.48 1.35 -24.21
C GLU A 631 -40.22 0.53 -25.48
N LYS A 632 -39.07 0.72 -26.14
CA LYS A 632 -38.65 -0.09 -27.31
C LYS A 632 -38.34 -1.55 -27.00
N ILE A 633 -37.86 -1.83 -25.78
CA ILE A 633 -37.65 -3.21 -25.31
C ILE A 633 -39.01 -3.90 -25.15
N ILE A 634 -39.98 -3.22 -24.52
CA ILE A 634 -41.34 -3.74 -24.28
C ILE A 634 -42.12 -3.87 -25.58
N SER A 635 -42.06 -2.88 -26.47
CA SER A 635 -42.81 -2.87 -27.75
C SER A 635 -42.27 -3.86 -28.78
N GLY A 636 -41.03 -4.33 -28.61
CA GLY A 636 -40.35 -5.17 -29.59
C GLY A 636 -39.89 -4.41 -30.85
N GLU A 637 -40.00 -3.08 -30.89
CA GLU A 637 -39.56 -2.26 -32.01
C GLU A 637 -38.06 -2.40 -32.23
N TYR A 638 -37.63 -2.66 -33.47
CA TYR A 638 -36.21 -2.79 -33.82
C TYR A 638 -35.47 -1.47 -33.58
N ASP A 639 -34.40 -1.53 -32.78
CA ASP A 639 -33.51 -0.41 -32.53
C ASP A 639 -32.06 -0.91 -32.63
N PRO A 640 -31.23 -0.38 -33.55
CA PRO A 640 -29.84 -0.81 -33.72
C PRO A 640 -28.97 -0.58 -32.46
N GLU A 641 -29.36 0.31 -31.55
CA GLU A 641 -28.67 0.56 -30.27
C GLU A 641 -29.03 -0.48 -29.18
N ILE A 642 -30.03 -1.32 -29.42
CA ILE A 642 -30.49 -2.37 -28.50
C ILE A 642 -30.10 -3.74 -29.07
N ASN A 643 -28.99 -4.26 -28.57
CA ASN A 643 -28.50 -5.60 -28.93
C ASN A 643 -29.54 -6.69 -28.57
N ASP A 644 -29.68 -7.71 -29.43
CA ASP A 644 -30.60 -8.85 -29.23
C ASP A 644 -30.41 -9.53 -27.86
N ARG A 645 -29.17 -9.58 -27.37
CA ARG A 645 -28.84 -10.11 -26.05
C ARG A 645 -29.51 -9.35 -24.91
N VAL A 646 -29.80 -8.05 -25.07
CA VAL A 646 -30.57 -7.29 -24.09
C VAL A 646 -32.01 -7.80 -24.09
N ARG A 647 -32.61 -7.95 -25.27
CA ARG A 647 -34.00 -8.44 -25.44
C ARG A 647 -34.18 -9.85 -24.89
N GLU A 648 -33.25 -10.76 -25.17
CA GLU A 648 -33.25 -12.12 -24.61
C GLU A 648 -33.27 -12.12 -23.07
N LYS A 649 -32.53 -11.19 -22.44
CA LYS A 649 -32.41 -11.13 -20.99
C LYS A 649 -33.55 -10.38 -20.30
N THR A 650 -34.29 -9.55 -21.05
CA THR A 650 -35.45 -8.80 -20.56
C THR A 650 -36.77 -9.41 -21.02
N ILE A 651 -36.76 -10.60 -21.63
CA ILE A 651 -37.95 -11.21 -22.26
C ILE A 651 -39.14 -11.40 -21.30
N ASN A 652 -38.88 -11.47 -20.00
CA ASN A 652 -39.91 -11.64 -18.96
C ASN A 652 -40.39 -10.30 -18.37
N LEU A 653 -39.93 -9.14 -18.86
CA LEU A 653 -40.29 -7.80 -18.39
C LEU A 653 -41.28 -7.17 -19.38
N ASN A 654 -42.57 -7.10 -19.00
CA ASN A 654 -43.65 -6.73 -19.90
C ASN A 654 -44.22 -5.33 -19.61
N GLY A 655 -43.95 -4.76 -18.44
CA GLY A 655 -44.34 -3.41 -18.05
C GLY A 655 -43.19 -2.62 -17.44
N ILE A 656 -43.30 -1.29 -17.43
CA ILE A 656 -42.27 -0.40 -16.86
C ILE A 656 -42.02 -0.66 -15.38
N SER A 657 -43.06 -1.09 -14.65
CA SER A 657 -42.98 -1.52 -13.25
C SER A 657 -42.08 -2.74 -13.03
N ASP A 658 -41.90 -3.58 -14.05
CA ASP A 658 -41.07 -4.79 -13.97
C ASP A 658 -39.57 -4.46 -13.99
N PHE A 659 -39.22 -3.24 -14.39
CA PHE A 659 -37.83 -2.75 -14.41
C PHE A 659 -37.35 -2.20 -13.06
N GLN A 660 -38.13 -2.36 -11.99
CA GLN A 660 -37.68 -2.06 -10.63
C GLN A 660 -36.94 -3.25 -10.00
N GLY A 661 -35.99 -2.96 -9.11
CA GLY A 661 -35.30 -4.01 -8.35
C GLY A 661 -34.33 -4.89 -9.14
N LEU A 662 -33.98 -4.54 -10.37
CA LEU A 662 -33.15 -5.37 -11.23
C LEU A 662 -31.71 -5.51 -10.68
N PRO A 663 -31.05 -6.67 -10.86
CA PRO A 663 -29.65 -6.82 -10.45
C PRO A 663 -28.74 -5.92 -11.28
N THR A 664 -27.63 -5.46 -10.69
CA THR A 664 -26.71 -4.48 -11.31
C THR A 664 -26.33 -4.83 -12.74
N TRP A 665 -26.09 -6.11 -13.03
CA TRP A 665 -25.66 -6.53 -14.37
C TRP A 665 -26.74 -6.30 -15.42
N LEU A 666 -28.02 -6.54 -15.07
CA LEU A 666 -29.15 -6.38 -15.98
C LEU A 666 -29.46 -4.89 -16.18
N VAL A 667 -29.41 -4.10 -15.11
CA VAL A 667 -29.54 -2.64 -15.18
C VAL A 667 -28.50 -2.03 -16.11
N CYS A 668 -27.25 -2.48 -16.05
CA CYS A 668 -26.22 -2.00 -16.97
C CYS A 668 -26.56 -2.31 -18.44
N TYR A 669 -27.12 -3.48 -18.75
CA TYR A 669 -27.58 -3.79 -20.11
C TYR A 669 -28.77 -2.92 -20.53
N VAL A 670 -29.76 -2.73 -19.65
CA VAL A 670 -30.94 -1.92 -19.96
C VAL A 670 -30.53 -0.47 -20.26
N ILE A 671 -29.65 0.12 -19.44
CA ILE A 671 -29.28 1.54 -19.56
C ILE A 671 -28.21 1.76 -20.64
N TYR A 672 -27.15 0.94 -20.64
CA TYR A 672 -25.95 1.17 -21.45
C TYR A 672 -25.72 0.13 -22.54
N GLY A 673 -26.57 -0.89 -22.68
CA GLY A 673 -26.40 -1.97 -23.65
C GLY A 673 -25.28 -2.96 -23.32
N ARG A 674 -24.57 -2.76 -22.21
CA ARG A 674 -23.40 -3.57 -21.80
C ARG A 674 -23.16 -3.53 -20.29
N HIS A 675 -22.50 -4.54 -19.75
CA HIS A 675 -22.13 -4.62 -18.33
C HIS A 675 -20.61 -4.68 -18.09
N SER A 676 -19.92 -5.58 -18.79
CA SER A 676 -18.46 -5.77 -18.64
C SER A 676 -17.72 -5.75 -19.97
N GLU A 677 -18.47 -5.63 -21.06
CA GLU A 677 -17.99 -5.51 -22.42
C GLU A 677 -17.29 -4.14 -22.62
N ILE A 678 -16.30 -4.15 -23.51
CA ILE A 678 -15.53 -2.96 -23.86
C ILE A 678 -16.46 -2.01 -24.62
N LYS A 679 -16.39 -0.70 -24.29
CA LYS A 679 -17.20 0.33 -24.92
C LYS A 679 -16.91 0.44 -26.42
N ASP A 680 -15.63 0.63 -26.73
CA ASP A 680 -15.14 0.81 -28.09
C ASP A 680 -14.35 -0.44 -28.48
N ILE A 681 -14.97 -1.31 -29.26
CA ILE A 681 -14.31 -2.48 -29.82
C ILE A 681 -13.34 -1.95 -30.89
N THR A 682 -12.05 -1.99 -30.60
CA THR A 682 -11.03 -1.53 -31.53
C THR A 682 -10.49 -2.75 -32.29
N LYS A 683 -10.65 -2.77 -33.61
CA LYS A 683 -9.95 -3.70 -34.50
C LYS A 683 -8.76 -2.97 -35.11
N TRP A 684 -7.58 -3.59 -35.05
CA TRP A 684 -6.41 -3.14 -35.79
C TRP A 684 -6.41 -3.88 -37.11
N GLU A 685 -6.35 -3.16 -38.22
CA GLU A 685 -6.38 -3.75 -39.57
C GLU A 685 -4.98 -3.86 -40.15
N LYS A 686 -4.06 -3.00 -39.67
CA LYS A 686 -2.69 -2.92 -40.19
C LYS A 686 -1.68 -2.71 -39.06
N PRO A 687 -0.41 -3.13 -39.27
CA PRO A 687 0.66 -2.93 -38.29
C PRO A 687 0.83 -1.47 -37.81
N SER A 688 0.56 -0.48 -38.67
CA SER A 688 0.67 0.94 -38.31
C SER A 688 -0.31 1.42 -37.23
N ASP A 689 -1.38 0.67 -36.99
CA ASP A 689 -2.35 0.99 -35.92
C ASP A 689 -1.71 0.78 -34.54
N ILE A 690 -0.82 -0.22 -34.42
CA ILE A 690 0.03 -0.42 -33.24
C ILE A 690 0.95 0.78 -33.06
N ASP A 691 1.56 1.30 -34.12
CA ASP A 691 2.41 2.50 -34.03
C ASP A 691 1.64 3.73 -33.56
N ASN A 692 0.40 3.91 -34.02
CA ASN A 692 -0.48 4.97 -33.56
C ASN A 692 -0.81 4.82 -32.08
N TYR A 693 -1.12 3.61 -31.62
CA TYR A 693 -1.31 3.32 -30.20
C TYR A 693 -0.05 3.65 -29.39
N LEU A 694 1.13 3.19 -29.83
CA LEU A 694 2.41 3.43 -29.16
C LEU A 694 2.78 4.91 -29.07
N LYS A 695 2.45 5.73 -30.09
CA LYS A 695 2.65 7.19 -30.08
C LYS A 695 1.78 7.91 -29.06
N HIS A 696 0.53 7.47 -28.91
CA HIS A 696 -0.43 8.05 -27.95
C HIS A 696 -0.34 7.44 -26.56
N PHE A 697 0.40 6.33 -26.40
CA PHE A 697 0.57 5.67 -25.13
C PHE A 697 1.28 6.60 -24.13
N LYS A 698 0.54 6.98 -23.09
CA LYS A 698 1.07 7.84 -22.04
C LYS A 698 2.07 7.09 -21.18
N GLN A 699 3.32 7.54 -21.19
CA GLN A 699 4.39 6.98 -20.36
C GLN A 699 4.00 7.00 -18.86
N HIS A 700 4.31 5.91 -18.16
CA HIS A 700 3.99 5.66 -16.75
C HIS A 700 2.49 5.53 -16.43
N SER A 701 1.66 5.22 -17.42
CA SER A 701 0.23 4.99 -17.23
C SER A 701 -0.06 3.72 -16.42
N LEU A 702 0.74 2.66 -16.60
CA LEU A 702 0.56 1.36 -15.94
C LEU A 702 1.14 1.30 -14.53
N ARG A 703 1.79 2.38 -14.06
CA ARG A 703 2.40 2.53 -12.72
C ARG A 703 3.48 1.49 -12.36
N ASN A 704 3.72 0.49 -13.20
CA ASN A 704 4.80 -0.48 -13.12
C ASN A 704 5.67 -0.37 -14.39
N PRO A 705 6.91 0.14 -14.29
CA PRO A 705 7.75 0.40 -15.46
C PRO A 705 8.22 -0.87 -16.16
N ILE A 706 8.36 -2.01 -15.45
CA ILE A 706 8.78 -3.29 -16.03
C ILE A 706 7.66 -3.82 -16.91
N VAL A 707 6.44 -3.87 -16.36
CA VAL A 707 5.24 -4.29 -17.11
C VAL A 707 5.03 -3.41 -18.34
N GLU A 708 5.13 -2.07 -18.18
CA GLU A 708 5.04 -1.14 -19.31
C GLU A 708 6.10 -1.39 -20.37
N GLN A 709 7.34 -1.64 -19.97
CA GLN A 709 8.44 -1.91 -20.89
C GLN A 709 8.23 -3.22 -21.67
N VAL A 710 7.84 -4.29 -21.00
CA VAL A 710 7.58 -5.59 -21.65
C VAL A 710 6.40 -5.47 -22.60
N VAL A 711 5.27 -4.93 -22.16
CA VAL A 711 4.06 -4.79 -22.99
C VAL A 711 4.33 -3.99 -24.27
N LEU A 712 5.00 -2.84 -24.16
CA LEU A 712 5.33 -2.02 -25.33
C LEU A 712 6.31 -2.72 -26.27
N GLU A 713 7.25 -3.51 -25.73
CA GLU A 713 8.17 -4.29 -26.56
C GLU A 713 7.47 -5.48 -27.23
N THR A 714 6.54 -6.14 -26.54
CA THR A 714 5.68 -7.19 -27.12
C THR A 714 4.89 -6.63 -28.29
N LEU A 715 4.23 -5.48 -28.14
CA LEU A 715 3.49 -4.85 -29.24
C LEU A 715 4.38 -4.55 -30.45
N ARG A 716 5.59 -4.03 -30.25
CA ARG A 716 6.54 -3.78 -31.34
C ARG A 716 6.97 -5.07 -32.03
N THR A 717 7.24 -6.11 -31.24
CA THR A 717 7.63 -7.43 -31.75
C THR A 717 6.49 -8.02 -32.59
N VAL A 718 5.25 -7.98 -32.10
CA VAL A 718 4.08 -8.46 -32.84
C VAL A 718 3.82 -7.62 -34.09
N ARG A 719 4.00 -6.29 -34.02
CA ARG A 719 3.91 -5.38 -35.17
C ARG A 719 4.91 -5.75 -36.27
N ASP A 720 6.17 -6.01 -35.91
CA ASP A 720 7.22 -6.44 -36.85
C ASP A 720 6.90 -7.82 -37.46
N ILE A 721 6.44 -8.76 -36.62
CA ILE A 721 6.03 -10.09 -37.09
C ILE A 721 4.88 -9.97 -38.09
N TRP A 722 3.84 -9.20 -37.75
CA TRP A 722 2.67 -9.01 -38.60
C TRP A 722 3.04 -8.39 -39.94
N GLU A 723 3.92 -7.39 -39.96
CA GLU A 723 4.43 -6.79 -41.20
C GLU A 723 5.18 -7.83 -42.06
N GLN A 724 5.97 -8.71 -41.44
CA GLN A 724 6.72 -9.75 -42.14
C GLN A 724 5.83 -10.89 -42.68
N VAL A 725 4.87 -11.38 -41.89
CA VAL A 725 4.05 -12.54 -42.26
C VAL A 725 2.77 -12.18 -43.02
N GLY A 726 2.42 -10.90 -43.08
CA GLY A 726 1.25 -10.33 -43.75
C GLY A 726 -0.06 -10.43 -42.97
N ARG A 727 -0.33 -11.58 -42.33
CA ARG A 727 -1.53 -11.79 -41.50
C ARG A 727 -1.29 -12.67 -40.28
N ILE A 728 -2.11 -12.48 -39.26
CA ILE A 728 -2.17 -13.34 -38.06
C ILE A 728 -3.64 -13.67 -37.85
N ASP A 729 -3.98 -14.96 -37.86
CA ASP A 729 -5.37 -15.43 -37.73
C ASP A 729 -5.70 -15.80 -36.26
N GLU A 730 -4.71 -16.27 -35.49
CA GLU A 730 -4.88 -16.71 -34.11
C GLU A 730 -3.64 -16.39 -33.27
N ILE A 731 -3.82 -16.06 -31.99
CA ILE A 731 -2.71 -15.75 -31.06
C ILE A 731 -2.82 -16.61 -29.80
N HIS A 732 -1.77 -17.38 -29.50
CA HIS A 732 -1.65 -18.18 -28.30
C HIS A 732 -0.65 -17.54 -27.33
N ILE A 733 -1.04 -17.38 -26.07
CA ILE A 733 -0.22 -16.70 -25.07
C ILE A 733 -0.17 -17.53 -23.80
N GLU A 734 1.03 -17.76 -23.26
CA GLU A 734 1.18 -18.33 -21.92
C GLU A 734 0.90 -17.27 -20.84
N LEU A 735 0.05 -17.61 -19.87
CA LEU A 735 -0.18 -16.79 -18.68
C LEU A 735 0.34 -17.50 -17.42
N GLY A 736 0.83 -16.70 -16.46
CA GLY A 736 1.14 -17.14 -15.09
C GLY A 736 -0.10 -17.45 -14.24
N ARG A 737 -1.01 -18.29 -14.76
CA ARG A 737 -2.21 -18.81 -14.06
C ARG A 737 -2.02 -20.27 -13.69
N GLU A 738 -2.58 -20.67 -12.56
CA GLU A 738 -2.71 -22.07 -12.15
C GLU A 738 -3.86 -22.73 -12.91
N MET A 739 -3.79 -24.05 -13.13
CA MET A 739 -4.91 -24.82 -13.70
C MET A 739 -6.13 -24.78 -12.76
N LYS A 740 -7.31 -25.14 -13.29
CA LYS A 740 -8.52 -25.22 -12.46
C LYS A 740 -8.34 -26.30 -11.38
N ASN A 741 -8.31 -25.86 -10.13
CA ASN A 741 -8.32 -26.76 -8.97
C ASN A 741 -9.63 -27.58 -8.93
N SER A 742 -9.53 -28.84 -8.52
CA SER A 742 -10.69 -29.72 -8.35
C SER A 742 -11.68 -29.19 -7.29
N ALA A 743 -12.90 -29.73 -7.25
CA ALA A 743 -13.87 -29.34 -6.23
C ALA A 743 -13.36 -29.66 -4.80
N SER A 744 -12.73 -30.83 -4.62
CA SER A 744 -12.09 -31.25 -3.37
C SER A 744 -10.94 -30.31 -2.99
N GLU A 745 -10.09 -29.94 -3.95
CA GLU A 745 -8.98 -29.02 -3.73
C GLU A 745 -9.45 -27.60 -3.41
N ARG A 746 -10.47 -27.07 -4.12
CA ARG A 746 -11.07 -25.77 -3.81
C ARG A 746 -11.71 -25.75 -2.43
N LYS A 747 -12.40 -26.82 -2.04
CA LYS A 747 -12.96 -26.99 -0.70
C LYS A 747 -11.83 -27.00 0.35
N ARG A 748 -10.77 -27.77 0.13
CA ARG A 748 -9.58 -27.80 1.01
C ARG A 748 -8.92 -26.44 1.16
N ILE A 749 -8.72 -25.71 0.06
CA ILE A 749 -8.16 -24.34 0.07
C ILE A 749 -9.09 -23.40 0.84
N SER A 750 -10.40 -23.46 0.58
CA SER A 750 -11.39 -22.63 1.27
C SER A 750 -11.41 -22.93 2.77
N GLU A 751 -11.43 -24.19 3.17
CA GLU A 751 -11.36 -24.62 4.56
C GLU A 751 -10.05 -24.17 5.22
N GLN A 752 -8.92 -24.24 4.51
CA GLN A 752 -7.63 -23.78 5.01
C GLN A 752 -7.60 -22.25 5.18
N ILE A 753 -8.21 -21.49 4.26
CA ILE A 753 -8.36 -20.03 4.39
C ILE A 753 -9.24 -19.70 5.59
N SER A 754 -10.38 -20.37 5.76
CA SER A 754 -11.27 -20.18 6.90
C SER A 754 -10.60 -20.56 8.22
N LYS A 755 -9.89 -21.70 8.29
CA LYS A 755 -9.09 -22.10 9.45
C LYS A 755 -8.04 -21.04 9.78
N ASN A 756 -7.29 -20.56 8.78
CA ASN A 756 -6.31 -19.49 8.98
C ASN A 756 -6.95 -18.19 9.50
N GLU A 757 -8.13 -17.82 8.99
CA GLU A 757 -8.88 -16.65 9.45
C GLU A 757 -9.33 -16.80 10.92
N ILE A 758 -9.89 -17.96 11.28
CA ILE A 758 -10.29 -18.29 12.65
C ILE A 758 -9.08 -18.30 13.58
N THR A 759 -7.97 -18.95 13.21
CA THR A 759 -6.73 -18.93 14.00
C THR A 759 -6.20 -17.50 14.18
N ASN A 760 -6.25 -16.68 13.13
CA ASN A 760 -5.85 -15.27 13.24
C ASN A 760 -6.77 -14.48 14.18
N LEU A 761 -8.08 -14.74 14.16
CA LEU A 761 -9.03 -14.10 15.07
C LEU A 761 -8.81 -14.55 16.53
N ARG A 762 -8.58 -15.84 16.76
CA ARG A 762 -8.24 -16.40 18.08
C ARG A 762 -6.94 -15.81 18.64
N ILE A 763 -5.89 -15.73 17.82
CA ILE A 763 -4.63 -15.07 18.20
C ILE A 763 -4.86 -13.60 18.59
N LYS A 764 -5.65 -12.87 17.79
CA LYS A 764 -5.97 -11.47 18.12
C LYS A 764 -6.76 -11.36 19.42
N ALA A 765 -7.67 -12.28 19.69
CA ALA A 765 -8.43 -12.32 20.94
C ALA A 765 -7.51 -12.54 22.15
N MET A 766 -6.66 -13.56 22.10
CA MET A 766 -5.68 -13.85 23.16
C MET A 766 -4.74 -12.69 23.43
N LEU A 767 -4.21 -12.06 22.37
CA LEU A 767 -3.32 -10.90 22.52
C LEU A 767 -4.02 -9.72 23.20
N THR A 768 -5.31 -9.53 22.93
CA THR A 768 -6.11 -8.50 23.59
C THR A 768 -6.32 -8.82 25.07
N GLU A 769 -6.54 -10.09 25.44
CA GLU A 769 -6.60 -10.51 26.85
C GLU A 769 -5.28 -10.23 27.58
N PHE A 770 -4.15 -10.57 26.97
CA PHE A 770 -2.81 -10.29 27.54
C PHE A 770 -2.49 -8.79 27.65
N LEU A 771 -3.12 -7.94 26.84
CA LEU A 771 -2.88 -6.49 26.83
C LEU A 771 -3.82 -5.71 27.77
N ASN A 772 -4.88 -6.33 28.28
CA ASN A 772 -5.89 -5.66 29.10
C ASN A 772 -5.68 -6.01 30.59
N PRO A 773 -5.33 -5.02 31.45
CA PRO A 773 -5.07 -5.25 32.87
C PRO A 773 -6.27 -5.76 33.68
N GLU A 774 -7.48 -5.66 33.15
CA GLU A 774 -8.73 -6.07 33.83
C GLU A 774 -8.88 -7.59 33.98
N PHE A 775 -8.08 -8.39 33.26
CA PHE A 775 -8.14 -9.85 33.32
C PHE A 775 -7.16 -10.46 34.34
N GLU A 776 -6.45 -9.64 35.13
CA GLU A 776 -5.51 -10.07 36.18
C GLU A 776 -4.44 -11.11 35.75
N ILE A 777 -4.13 -11.20 34.45
CA ILE A 777 -3.06 -12.08 33.93
C ILE A 777 -1.71 -11.37 34.10
N ASP A 778 -1.36 -11.01 35.34
CA ASP A 778 -0.04 -10.45 35.65
C ASP A 778 0.97 -11.60 35.81
N ASN A 779 1.98 -11.60 34.93
CA ASN A 779 3.10 -12.55 34.90
C ASN A 779 2.74 -14.00 34.52
N VAL A 780 2.67 -14.30 33.21
CA VAL A 780 2.84 -15.67 32.71
C VAL A 780 4.22 -16.17 33.16
N ARG A 781 4.25 -16.97 34.23
CA ARG A 781 5.48 -17.55 34.76
C ARG A 781 5.90 -18.67 33.80
N PRO A 782 7.07 -18.61 33.15
CA PRO A 782 7.45 -19.55 32.09
C PRO A 782 7.48 -21.03 32.51
N TYR A 783 7.47 -21.32 33.82
CA TYR A 783 7.68 -22.65 34.40
C TYR A 783 6.53 -23.13 35.30
N SER A 784 5.35 -22.50 35.27
CA SER A 784 4.19 -22.98 36.04
C SER A 784 3.51 -24.14 35.30
N PRO A 785 3.49 -25.39 35.84
CA PRO A 785 2.89 -26.54 35.17
C PRO A 785 1.38 -26.36 34.93
N THR A 786 0.67 -25.77 35.89
CA THR A 786 -0.77 -25.50 35.82
C THR A 786 -1.12 -24.45 34.76
N GLN A 787 -0.30 -23.41 34.60
CA GLN A 787 -0.52 -22.41 33.54
C GLN A 787 -0.06 -22.90 32.17
N GLN A 788 0.97 -23.77 32.11
CA GLN A 788 1.34 -24.47 30.88
C GLN A 788 0.24 -25.46 30.47
N GLU A 789 -0.42 -26.14 31.40
CA GLU A 789 -1.61 -26.95 31.12
C GLU A 789 -2.79 -26.11 30.66
N ILE A 790 -3.05 -24.94 31.26
CA ILE A 790 -4.07 -23.99 30.78
C ILE A 790 -3.74 -23.54 29.35
N LEU A 791 -2.53 -23.03 29.10
CA LEU A 791 -2.06 -22.66 27.75
C LEU A 791 -2.14 -23.83 26.77
N LYS A 792 -1.84 -25.06 27.20
CA LYS A 792 -1.87 -26.28 26.39
C LYS A 792 -3.30 -26.78 26.10
N ILE A 793 -4.22 -26.65 27.05
CA ILE A 793 -5.66 -26.92 26.88
C ILE A 793 -6.27 -25.89 25.90
N TYR A 794 -5.87 -24.61 26.02
CA TYR A 794 -6.25 -23.56 25.06
C TYR A 794 -5.57 -23.75 23.68
N GLU A 795 -4.31 -24.20 23.64
CA GLU A 795 -3.53 -24.47 22.42
C GLU A 795 -4.05 -25.69 21.66
N ASP A 796 -4.43 -26.79 22.34
CA ASP A 796 -5.04 -27.95 21.70
C ASP A 796 -6.43 -27.60 21.12
N GLY A 797 -7.15 -26.64 21.74
CA GLY A 797 -8.35 -26.03 21.15
C GLY A 797 -8.08 -25.14 19.93
N VAL A 798 -6.92 -24.47 19.87
CA VAL A 798 -6.52 -23.58 18.77
C VAL A 798 -5.90 -24.34 17.58
N LEU A 799 -5.17 -25.44 17.85
CA LEU A 799 -4.37 -26.18 16.88
C LEU A 799 -5.02 -27.49 16.42
N ASN A 800 -5.82 -28.18 17.25
CA ASN A 800 -6.18 -29.59 17.02
C ASN A 800 -7.66 -29.96 16.99
N SER A 801 -8.62 -29.03 17.10
CA SER A 801 -10.02 -29.45 17.17
C SER A 801 -10.93 -28.72 16.17
N GLY A 802 -11.65 -29.52 15.37
CA GLY A 802 -12.78 -29.09 14.55
C GLY A 802 -14.03 -28.77 15.40
N ILE A 803 -13.83 -28.19 16.57
CA ILE A 803 -14.90 -27.79 17.49
C ILE A 803 -15.41 -26.42 17.02
N GLU A 804 -16.71 -26.31 16.83
CA GLU A 804 -17.40 -25.04 16.58
C GLU A 804 -16.99 -24.00 17.62
N LEU A 805 -16.85 -22.74 17.20
CA LEU A 805 -16.50 -21.63 18.08
C LEU A 805 -17.42 -21.59 19.30
N ASP A 806 -16.84 -21.78 20.49
CA ASP A 806 -17.55 -21.71 21.75
C ASP A 806 -18.36 -20.40 21.86
N GLU A 807 -19.58 -20.45 22.39
CA GLU A 807 -20.49 -19.28 22.44
C GLU A 807 -19.86 -18.11 23.23
N GLU A 808 -18.93 -18.39 24.15
CA GLU A 808 -18.11 -17.41 24.87
C GLU A 808 -17.08 -16.70 23.99
N VAL A 809 -16.37 -17.42 23.11
CA VAL A 809 -15.41 -16.82 22.15
C VAL A 809 -16.15 -15.91 21.15
N ARG A 810 -17.37 -16.27 20.76
CA ARG A 810 -18.24 -15.40 19.93
C ARG A 810 -18.73 -14.15 20.66
N LYS A 811 -19.06 -14.24 21.95
CA LYS A 811 -19.36 -13.06 22.79
C LYS A 811 -18.13 -12.15 22.94
N PHE A 812 -16.95 -12.73 23.10
CA PHE A 812 -15.68 -12.00 23.19
C PHE A 812 -15.28 -11.33 21.87
N LEU A 813 -15.49 -11.98 20.72
CA LEU A 813 -15.30 -11.34 19.42
C LEU A 813 -16.25 -10.14 19.19
N LYS A 814 -17.41 -10.10 19.85
CA LYS A 814 -18.30 -8.93 19.85
C LYS A 814 -17.81 -7.80 20.78
N SER A 815 -17.03 -8.10 21.82
CA SER A 815 -16.34 -7.07 22.64
C SER A 815 -15.04 -6.58 21.98
N PHE A 816 -14.43 -7.38 21.10
CA PHE A 816 -13.25 -7.04 20.29
C PHE A 816 -13.43 -5.78 19.43
N ASP A 817 -14.63 -5.55 18.87
CA ASP A 817 -14.92 -4.33 18.10
C ASP A 817 -14.88 -3.05 18.96
N LYS A 818 -15.03 -3.18 20.29
CA LYS A 818 -15.11 -2.07 21.26
C LYS A 818 -13.84 -1.87 22.12
N ALA A 819 -12.86 -2.78 22.06
CA ALA A 819 -11.66 -2.72 22.89
C ALA A 819 -10.68 -1.62 22.44
N GLU A 820 -10.20 -0.82 23.40
CA GLU A 820 -9.35 0.37 23.18
C GLU A 820 -7.89 0.04 22.84
N ASN A 821 -7.39 -1.13 23.28
CA ASN A 821 -6.03 -1.64 23.03
C ASN A 821 -6.04 -2.80 22.04
N ARG A 822 -6.00 -2.50 20.74
CA ARG A 822 -5.88 -3.53 19.70
C ARG A 822 -4.41 -3.91 19.50
N PRO A 823 -4.07 -5.21 19.39
CA PRO A 823 -2.72 -5.64 19.08
C PRO A 823 -2.30 -5.13 17.70
N THR A 824 -1.10 -4.56 17.62
CA THR A 824 -0.53 -4.09 16.37
C THR A 824 -0.28 -5.25 15.40
N ARG A 825 -0.20 -4.97 14.09
CA ARG A 825 0.12 -6.00 13.08
C ARG A 825 1.48 -6.68 13.37
N ALA A 826 2.42 -5.96 13.96
CA ALA A 826 3.74 -6.49 14.31
C ALA A 826 3.65 -7.46 15.51
N GLU A 827 2.93 -7.10 16.57
CA GLU A 827 2.70 -7.97 17.74
C GLU A 827 1.93 -9.24 17.35
N PHE A 828 0.88 -9.08 16.56
CA PHE A 828 0.14 -10.20 15.97
C PHE A 828 1.06 -11.17 15.23
N LEU A 829 1.97 -10.63 14.41
CA LEU A 829 2.90 -11.43 13.62
C LEU A 829 3.95 -12.12 14.52
N LYS A 830 4.49 -11.44 15.54
CA LYS A 830 5.43 -12.03 16.51
C LYS A 830 4.80 -13.22 17.24
N TYR A 831 3.58 -13.06 17.75
CA TYR A 831 2.87 -14.13 18.47
C TYR A 831 2.52 -15.31 17.56
N LYS A 832 2.03 -15.02 16.34
CA LYS A 832 1.77 -16.08 15.36
C LYS A 832 3.03 -16.88 15.01
N LEU A 833 4.16 -16.21 14.87
CA LEU A 833 5.45 -16.84 14.61
C LEU A 833 5.95 -17.64 15.81
N TRP A 834 5.77 -17.14 17.03
CA TRP A 834 6.14 -17.83 18.27
C TRP A 834 5.38 -19.15 18.45
N LEU A 835 4.06 -19.15 18.19
CA LEU A 835 3.24 -20.37 18.16
C LEU A 835 3.69 -21.37 17.08
N ASP A 836 3.95 -20.87 15.86
CA ASP A 836 4.38 -21.70 14.73
C ASP A 836 5.74 -22.41 14.99
N GLN A 837 6.53 -21.91 15.94
CA GLN A 837 7.85 -22.41 16.31
C GLN A 837 7.84 -23.24 17.59
N LYS A 838 6.65 -23.50 18.14
CA LYS A 838 6.47 -24.15 19.45
C LYS A 838 7.29 -23.47 20.54
N TYR A 839 7.31 -22.14 20.52
CA TYR A 839 7.92 -21.27 21.53
C TYR A 839 9.44 -21.29 21.59
N ILE A 840 10.13 -21.97 20.68
CA ILE A 840 11.59 -22.16 20.75
C ILE A 840 12.27 -21.39 19.62
N SER A 841 13.40 -20.75 19.93
CA SER A 841 14.21 -20.05 18.94
C SER A 841 14.84 -21.04 17.95
N PRO A 842 14.74 -20.79 16.63
CA PRO A 842 15.19 -21.71 15.59
C PRO A 842 16.69 -21.98 15.63
N TYR A 843 17.51 -20.99 16.01
CA TYR A 843 18.97 -21.05 15.88
C TYR A 843 19.68 -21.48 17.17
N THR A 844 19.09 -21.16 18.33
CA THR A 844 19.69 -21.43 19.66
C THR A 844 19.02 -22.60 20.37
N GLY A 845 17.81 -23.00 19.95
CA GLY A 845 17.01 -24.01 20.64
C GLY A 845 16.52 -23.57 22.02
N GLN A 846 16.67 -22.29 22.37
CA GLN A 846 16.24 -21.76 23.66
C GLN A 846 14.74 -21.41 23.66
N PRO A 847 14.02 -21.69 24.75
CA PRO A 847 12.62 -21.28 24.88
C PRO A 847 12.53 -19.75 24.91
N ILE A 848 11.66 -19.19 24.08
CA ILE A 848 11.34 -17.76 23.99
C ILE A 848 10.21 -17.48 25.00
N PRO A 849 10.46 -16.73 26.09
CA PRO A 849 9.42 -16.45 27.07
C PRO A 849 8.39 -15.47 26.49
N LEU A 850 7.10 -15.77 26.66
CA LEU A 850 6.01 -14.90 26.19
C LEU A 850 6.14 -13.47 26.73
N SER A 851 6.56 -13.31 27.99
CA SER A 851 6.80 -12.00 28.64
C SER A 851 7.91 -11.15 28.02
N LYS A 852 8.75 -11.75 27.17
CA LYS A 852 9.84 -11.09 26.43
C LYS A 852 9.59 -11.01 24.93
N LEU A 853 8.60 -11.72 24.41
CA LEU A 853 8.33 -11.81 22.97
C LEU A 853 8.12 -10.44 22.31
N PHE A 854 7.45 -9.52 23.02
CA PHE A 854 7.13 -8.18 22.52
C PHE A 854 8.21 -7.14 22.82
N THR A 855 9.30 -7.50 23.52
CA THR A 855 10.41 -6.59 23.78
C THR A 855 11.36 -6.47 22.58
N SER A 856 12.37 -5.61 22.68
CA SER A 856 13.46 -5.51 21.70
C SER A 856 14.47 -6.65 21.80
N GLU A 857 14.33 -7.58 22.75
CA GLU A 857 15.21 -8.74 22.86
C GLU A 857 14.96 -9.76 21.75
N TYR A 858 13.75 -9.76 21.16
CA TYR A 858 13.34 -10.68 20.10
C TYR A 858 12.79 -9.95 18.89
N GLU A 859 13.24 -10.39 17.71
CA GLU A 859 12.90 -9.78 16.42
C GLU A 859 12.38 -10.82 15.43
N ILE A 860 11.57 -10.34 14.50
CA ILE A 860 11.17 -11.16 13.35
C ILE A 860 12.35 -11.21 12.41
N GLU A 861 12.82 -12.42 12.15
CA GLU A 861 13.99 -12.71 11.33
C GLU A 861 13.54 -13.33 9.99
N HIS A 862 14.24 -12.97 8.91
CA HIS A 862 14.01 -13.52 7.58
C HIS A 862 15.02 -14.62 7.26
N ILE A 863 14.57 -15.88 7.35
CA ILE A 863 15.38 -17.10 7.17
C ILE A 863 16.29 -16.96 5.95
N ILE A 864 15.68 -16.58 4.81
CA ILE A 864 16.36 -16.09 3.62
C ILE A 864 16.39 -14.56 3.69
N PRO A 865 17.57 -13.92 3.81
CA PRO A 865 17.68 -12.47 3.97
C PRO A 865 17.06 -11.71 2.80
N GLN A 866 16.30 -10.65 3.09
CA GLN A 866 15.68 -9.81 2.06
C GLN A 866 16.71 -9.14 1.12
N SER A 867 17.95 -8.94 1.58
CA SER A 867 19.06 -8.43 0.76
C SER A 867 19.56 -9.42 -0.30
N ARG A 868 19.21 -10.71 -0.17
CA ARG A 868 19.62 -11.81 -1.04
C ARG A 868 18.46 -12.49 -1.76
N PHE A 869 17.24 -12.47 -1.20
CA PHE A 869 16.02 -12.92 -1.87
C PHE A 869 14.82 -12.34 -1.12
N PHE A 870 14.05 -11.50 -1.80
CA PHE A 870 12.92 -10.79 -1.24
C PHE A 870 11.73 -11.71 -1.21
N ASP A 871 11.60 -12.38 -0.08
CA ASP A 871 10.46 -13.19 0.27
C ASP A 871 9.93 -12.70 1.61
N ASP A 872 8.84 -11.94 1.56
CA ASP A 872 8.17 -11.44 2.76
C ASP A 872 7.02 -12.36 3.23
N SER A 873 6.94 -13.58 2.68
CA SER A 873 5.95 -14.58 3.08
C SER A 873 6.16 -15.03 4.53
N LEU A 874 5.08 -15.48 5.17
CA LEU A 874 5.14 -15.98 6.55
C LEU A 874 6.05 -17.21 6.68
N SER A 875 6.23 -18.00 5.61
CA SER A 875 7.12 -19.16 5.62
C SER A 875 8.60 -18.80 5.61
N ASN A 876 8.97 -17.58 5.23
CA ASN A 876 10.34 -17.07 5.33
C ASN A 876 10.63 -16.32 6.65
N LYS A 877 9.66 -16.24 7.56
CA LYS A 877 9.79 -15.48 8.80
C LYS A 877 9.86 -16.40 10.00
N VAL A 878 10.76 -16.12 10.92
CA VAL A 878 10.84 -16.75 12.25
C VAL A 878 11.04 -15.68 13.33
N ILE A 879 11.06 -16.07 14.61
CA ILE A 879 11.35 -15.15 15.71
C ILE A 879 12.57 -15.69 16.45
N CYS A 880 13.58 -14.84 16.62
CA CYS A 880 14.78 -15.19 17.35
C CYS A 880 15.30 -13.98 18.12
N GLU A 881 16.33 -14.20 18.93
CA GLU A 881 17.02 -13.18 19.70
C GLU A 881 17.59 -12.10 18.76
N ALA A 882 17.37 -10.83 19.06
CA ALA A 882 17.78 -9.70 18.21
C ALA A 882 19.30 -9.69 17.92
N LYS A 883 20.11 -10.13 18.89
CA LYS A 883 21.56 -10.28 18.72
C LYS A 883 21.91 -11.43 17.78
N VAL A 884 21.21 -12.55 17.85
CA VAL A 884 21.41 -13.69 16.93
C VAL A 884 21.00 -13.30 15.51
N ASN A 885 19.90 -12.56 15.35
CA ASN A 885 19.49 -11.97 14.09
C ASN A 885 20.56 -11.02 13.50
N SER A 886 21.10 -10.13 14.34
CA SER A 886 22.18 -9.21 13.95
C SER A 886 23.45 -9.95 13.51
N GLU A 887 23.84 -11.01 14.22
CA GLU A 887 25.00 -11.85 13.89
C GLU A 887 24.79 -12.67 12.62
N LYS A 888 23.58 -13.19 12.38
CA LYS A 888 23.24 -13.87 11.12
C LYS A 888 23.45 -12.96 9.91
N GLY A 889 23.01 -11.71 10.01
CA GLY A 889 23.18 -10.70 8.97
C GLY A 889 22.60 -11.15 7.62
N ALA A 890 23.43 -11.15 6.58
CA ALA A 890 23.02 -11.53 5.22
C ALA A 890 23.22 -13.03 4.88
N ARG A 891 23.34 -13.92 5.86
CA ARG A 891 23.45 -15.38 5.63
C ARG A 891 22.10 -16.08 5.64
N LEU A 892 21.96 -17.22 4.97
CA LEU A 892 20.79 -18.10 5.11
C LEU A 892 20.73 -18.71 6.52
N GLY A 893 19.57 -19.25 6.92
CA GLY A 893 19.42 -19.91 8.21
C GLY A 893 20.43 -21.04 8.42
N HIS A 894 20.52 -21.99 7.48
CA HIS A 894 21.46 -23.12 7.56
C HIS A 894 22.92 -22.69 7.33
N GLU A 895 23.16 -21.74 6.41
CA GLU A 895 24.49 -21.13 6.20
C GLU A 895 25.05 -20.47 7.47
N PHE A 896 24.18 -19.80 8.24
CA PHE A 896 24.54 -19.23 9.53
C PHE A 896 24.92 -20.31 10.54
N ILE A 897 24.15 -21.40 10.64
CA ILE A 897 24.48 -22.53 11.51
C ILE A 897 25.80 -23.18 11.10
N LYS A 898 26.03 -23.45 9.81
CA LYS A 898 27.30 -24.03 9.33
C LYS A 898 28.53 -23.16 9.62
N GLY A 899 28.38 -21.83 9.58
CA GLY A 899 29.49 -20.90 9.83
C GLY A 899 29.71 -20.52 11.30
N CYS A 900 28.67 -20.63 12.14
CA CYS A 900 28.66 -20.14 13.53
C CYS A 900 28.18 -21.19 14.55
N HIS A 901 28.10 -22.47 14.19
CA HIS A 901 27.67 -23.51 15.12
C HIS A 901 28.52 -23.49 16.39
N GLU A 902 27.89 -23.76 17.52
CA GLU A 902 28.53 -23.82 18.84
C GLU A 902 29.19 -22.53 19.33
N GLN A 903 29.14 -21.44 18.56
CA GLN A 903 29.58 -20.14 19.01
C GLN A 903 28.65 -19.63 20.11
N ILE A 904 29.26 -18.97 21.09
CA ILE A 904 28.57 -18.36 22.21
C ILE A 904 28.36 -16.89 21.87
N ILE A 905 27.10 -16.48 21.74
CA ILE A 905 26.72 -15.09 21.47
C ILE A 905 26.34 -14.44 22.80
N ASP A 906 26.99 -13.33 23.14
CA ASP A 906 26.60 -12.49 24.27
C ASP A 906 25.37 -11.67 23.88
N LEU A 907 24.24 -11.96 24.53
CA LEU A 907 22.99 -11.22 24.35
C LEU A 907 23.04 -9.84 25.05
N GLY A 908 24.10 -9.56 25.80
CA GLY A 908 24.28 -8.41 26.66
C GLY A 908 23.93 -8.73 28.11
N PHE A 909 24.49 -7.95 29.04
CA PHE A 909 24.28 -8.12 30.48
C PHE A 909 24.62 -9.54 30.97
N GLY A 910 25.68 -10.18 30.46
CA GLY A 910 26.18 -11.46 30.97
C GLY A 910 25.29 -12.67 30.71
N LYS A 911 24.33 -12.57 29.77
CA LYS A 911 23.56 -13.72 29.27
C LYS A 911 24.13 -14.17 27.95
N THR A 912 24.51 -15.43 27.90
CA THR A 912 25.06 -16.05 26.70
C THR A 912 24.13 -17.12 26.17
N VAL A 913 24.08 -17.25 24.85
CA VAL A 913 23.38 -18.36 24.18
C VAL A 913 24.34 -19.06 23.25
N LYS A 914 24.30 -20.39 23.24
CA LYS A 914 25.08 -21.23 22.32
C LYS A 914 24.24 -21.48 21.07
N ILE A 915 24.82 -21.27 19.90
CA ILE A 915 24.21 -21.64 18.62
C ILE A 915 24.21 -23.17 18.49
N LEU A 916 23.10 -23.73 18.01
CA LEU A 916 22.95 -25.17 17.87
C LEU A 916 24.04 -25.77 16.97
N SER A 917 24.41 -27.03 17.23
CA SER A 917 25.19 -27.81 16.27
C SER A 917 24.37 -28.04 15.00
N ILE A 918 25.03 -28.44 13.92
CA ILE A 918 24.36 -28.68 12.63
C ILE A 918 23.30 -29.79 12.80
N GLU A 919 23.65 -30.89 13.45
CA GLU A 919 22.76 -32.03 13.68
C GLU A 919 21.57 -31.64 14.57
N ALA A 920 21.84 -30.90 15.66
CA ALA A 920 20.81 -30.46 16.59
C ALA A 920 19.85 -29.45 15.94
N TYR A 921 20.36 -28.55 15.09
CA TYR A 921 19.54 -27.63 14.31
C TYR A 921 18.64 -28.38 13.33
N GLU A 922 19.20 -29.36 12.60
CA GLU A 922 18.41 -30.10 11.63
C GLU A 922 17.31 -30.96 12.28
N GLU A 923 17.61 -31.59 13.40
CA GLU A 923 16.60 -32.32 14.17
C GLU A 923 15.52 -31.37 14.73
N HIS A 924 15.94 -30.23 15.29
CA HIS A 924 15.05 -29.19 15.77
C HIS A 924 14.08 -28.71 14.68
N VAL A 925 14.60 -28.41 13.49
CA VAL A 925 13.80 -27.95 12.37
C VAL A 925 12.81 -29.03 11.90
N ARG A 926 13.23 -30.31 11.83
CA ARG A 926 12.32 -31.43 11.46
C ARG A 926 11.19 -31.62 12.47
N LYS A 927 11.48 -31.51 13.77
CA LYS A 927 10.52 -31.73 14.87
C LYS A 927 9.52 -30.58 15.05
N ASN A 928 10.00 -29.34 14.93
CA ASN A 928 9.19 -28.16 15.27
C ASN A 928 8.46 -27.54 14.08
N TYR A 929 8.94 -27.77 12.84
CA TYR A 929 8.35 -27.19 11.63
C TYR A 929 7.75 -28.22 10.67
N GLY A 930 7.61 -29.49 11.10
CA GLY A 930 7.10 -30.58 10.25
C GLY A 930 5.66 -30.38 9.75
N HIS A 931 4.83 -29.61 10.47
CA HIS A 931 3.49 -29.21 10.03
C HIS A 931 3.54 -28.17 8.89
N ASN A 932 4.63 -27.42 8.76
CA ASN A 932 4.83 -26.37 7.77
C ASN A 932 6.02 -26.70 6.85
N LYS A 933 5.81 -27.67 5.94
CA LYS A 933 6.82 -28.16 5.00
C LYS A 933 7.53 -27.06 4.20
N ALA A 934 6.82 -25.97 3.88
CA ALA A 934 7.40 -24.84 3.15
C ALA A 934 8.44 -24.07 3.99
N LYS A 935 8.14 -23.81 5.27
CA LYS A 935 9.08 -23.15 6.20
C LYS A 935 10.24 -24.07 6.58
N GLN A 936 9.94 -25.35 6.85
CA GLN A 936 10.95 -26.37 7.12
C GLN A 936 11.98 -26.44 5.99
N LYS A 937 11.53 -26.49 4.73
CA LYS A 937 12.42 -26.50 3.57
C LYS A 937 13.32 -25.26 3.53
N LYS A 938 12.78 -24.07 3.85
CA LYS A 938 13.55 -22.81 3.85
C LYS A 938 14.61 -22.73 4.94
N LEU A 939 14.33 -23.24 6.14
CA LEU A 939 15.29 -23.30 7.25
C LEU A 939 16.47 -24.22 6.92
N MET A 940 16.24 -25.27 6.14
CA MET A 940 17.27 -26.21 5.67
C MET A 940 17.93 -25.79 4.35
N LEU A 941 17.69 -24.57 3.87
CA LEU A 941 18.32 -24.13 2.63
C LEU A 941 19.78 -23.78 2.85
N ASP A 942 20.63 -24.54 2.16
CA ASP A 942 22.04 -24.22 1.97
C ASP A 942 22.27 -23.11 0.94
N GLU A 943 21.27 -22.85 0.09
CA GLU A 943 21.37 -21.98 -1.07
C GLU A 943 20.08 -21.20 -1.30
N ILE A 944 20.20 -20.02 -1.92
CA ILE A 944 19.04 -19.23 -2.30
C ILE A 944 18.29 -19.99 -3.40
N PRO A 945 16.96 -20.14 -3.31
CA PRO A 945 16.18 -20.81 -4.35
C PRO A 945 16.22 -20.06 -5.69
N ASP A 946 16.36 -20.79 -6.80
CA ASP A 946 16.28 -20.26 -8.18
C ASP A 946 14.83 -20.04 -8.67
N THR A 947 13.84 -20.23 -7.80
CA THR A 947 12.40 -20.11 -8.12
C THR A 947 11.99 -18.66 -8.34
N PHE A 948 11.05 -18.43 -9.27
CA PHE A 948 10.46 -17.11 -9.52
C PHE A 948 9.94 -16.49 -8.23
N ILE A 949 10.30 -15.22 -8.00
CA ILE A 949 9.82 -14.45 -6.85
C ILE A 949 8.35 -14.09 -7.05
N GLU A 950 7.58 -14.01 -5.97
CA GLU A 950 6.15 -13.63 -5.99
C GLU A 950 5.88 -12.35 -6.79
N ARG A 951 6.81 -11.38 -6.75
CA ARG A 951 6.77 -10.17 -7.57
C ARG A 951 6.84 -10.46 -9.07
N GLN A 952 7.76 -11.33 -9.50
CA GLN A 952 7.90 -11.71 -10.92
C GLN A 952 6.62 -12.37 -11.41
N LEU A 953 6.01 -13.22 -10.59
CA LEU A 953 4.72 -13.84 -10.90
C LEU A 953 3.59 -12.79 -11.01
N ASN A 954 3.54 -11.82 -10.10
CA ASN A 954 2.55 -10.73 -10.16
C ASN A 954 2.77 -9.81 -11.37
N ASP A 955 4.01 -9.49 -11.72
CA ASP A 955 4.37 -8.71 -12.90
C ASP A 955 3.96 -9.47 -14.17
N SER A 956 4.29 -10.77 -14.29
CA SER A 956 3.89 -11.63 -15.40
C SER A 956 2.36 -11.74 -15.53
N ARG A 957 1.63 -11.90 -14.42
CA ARG A 957 0.15 -11.89 -14.41
C ARG A 957 -0.41 -10.56 -14.91
N TYR A 958 0.21 -9.43 -14.57
CA TYR A 958 -0.23 -8.13 -15.03
C TYR A 958 0.04 -7.95 -16.54
N ILE A 959 1.24 -8.31 -17.01
CA ILE A 959 1.61 -8.31 -18.44
C ILE A 959 0.60 -9.15 -19.22
N SER A 960 0.40 -10.39 -18.80
CA SER A 960 -0.56 -11.36 -19.35
C SER A 960 -1.97 -10.77 -19.52
N LYS A 961 -2.50 -10.12 -18.48
CA LYS A 961 -3.85 -9.53 -18.51
C LYS A 961 -3.96 -8.40 -19.53
N LEU A 962 -2.95 -7.55 -19.62
CA LEU A 962 -2.96 -6.39 -20.50
C LEU A 962 -2.70 -6.78 -21.97
N VAL A 963 -1.69 -7.62 -22.21
CA VAL A 963 -1.32 -8.08 -23.55
C VAL A 963 -2.48 -8.84 -24.19
N LYS A 964 -3.18 -9.70 -23.43
CA LYS A 964 -4.36 -10.41 -23.95
C LYS A 964 -5.42 -9.46 -24.53
N THR A 965 -5.74 -8.39 -23.81
CA THR A 965 -6.72 -7.39 -24.27
C THR A 965 -6.21 -6.64 -25.50
N LEU A 966 -4.93 -6.26 -25.54
CA LEU A 966 -4.37 -5.52 -26.67
C LEU A 966 -4.22 -6.38 -27.92
N LEU A 967 -3.77 -7.63 -27.80
CA LEU A 967 -3.64 -8.55 -28.93
C LEU A 967 -4.99 -9.03 -29.45
N SER A 968 -6.05 -8.97 -28.62
CA SER A 968 -7.42 -9.19 -29.10
C SER A 968 -7.82 -8.19 -30.18
N ASN A 969 -7.20 -7.01 -30.26
CA ASN A 969 -7.50 -6.06 -31.34
C ASN A 969 -7.01 -6.54 -32.72
N ILE A 970 -6.07 -7.49 -32.78
CA ILE A 970 -5.46 -7.96 -34.03
C ILE A 970 -6.30 -9.06 -34.69
N VAL A 971 -6.78 -10.02 -33.90
CA VAL A 971 -7.40 -11.27 -34.40
C VAL A 971 -8.92 -11.35 -34.21
N ARG A 972 -9.52 -10.23 -33.81
CA ARG A 972 -10.96 -10.12 -33.56
C ARG A 972 -11.78 -10.09 -34.86
N GLU A 973 -12.93 -10.74 -34.83
CA GLU A 973 -13.95 -10.67 -35.89
C GLU A 973 -14.95 -9.54 -35.65
N ASP A 974 -15.61 -9.05 -36.71
CA ASP A 974 -16.38 -7.79 -36.69
C ASP A 974 -17.63 -7.84 -35.80
N ASP A 975 -18.15 -9.03 -35.49
CA ASP A 975 -19.32 -9.29 -34.66
C ASP A 975 -19.00 -9.60 -33.19
N GLU A 976 -17.71 -9.68 -32.81
CA GLU A 976 -17.33 -10.03 -31.43
C GLU A 976 -17.47 -8.85 -30.47
N ALA A 977 -18.41 -8.95 -29.53
CA ALA A 977 -18.60 -7.95 -28.46
C ALA A 977 -17.81 -8.24 -27.15
N GLU A 978 -17.21 -9.42 -27.00
CA GLU A 978 -16.51 -9.78 -25.77
C GLU A 978 -15.20 -9.01 -25.57
N ALA A 979 -14.73 -8.81 -24.33
CA ALA A 979 -13.48 -8.09 -24.08
C ALA A 979 -12.22 -8.80 -24.63
N ILE A 980 -12.34 -10.07 -24.96
CA ILE A 980 -11.29 -10.95 -25.44
C ILE A 980 -11.81 -11.61 -26.72
N SER A 981 -11.00 -11.63 -27.77
CA SER A 981 -11.36 -12.34 -28.99
C SER A 981 -11.32 -13.87 -28.79
N LYS A 982 -12.22 -14.61 -29.45
CA LYS A 982 -12.20 -16.08 -29.43
C LYS A 982 -10.92 -16.66 -30.04
N ASN A 983 -10.23 -15.89 -30.88
CA ASN A 983 -8.98 -16.23 -31.55
C ASN A 983 -7.73 -15.90 -30.69
N VAL A 984 -7.91 -15.55 -29.40
CA VAL A 984 -6.82 -15.45 -28.43
C VAL A 984 -6.88 -16.60 -27.42
N ILE A 985 -6.04 -17.62 -27.62
CA ILE A 985 -5.94 -18.77 -26.73
C ILE A 985 -4.97 -18.52 -25.59
N ILE A 986 -5.38 -18.90 -24.38
CA ILE A 986 -4.54 -18.85 -23.19
C ILE A 986 -4.02 -20.25 -22.87
N CYS A 987 -2.70 -20.35 -22.71
CA CYS A 987 -2.04 -21.51 -22.13
C CYS A 987 -1.55 -21.20 -20.70
N THR A 988 -1.41 -22.22 -19.87
CA THR A 988 -0.74 -22.13 -18.57
C THR A 988 0.60 -22.86 -18.64
N GLY A 989 1.60 -22.46 -17.84
CA GLY A 989 2.91 -23.13 -17.88
C GLY A 989 2.85 -24.63 -17.56
N GLN A 990 1.89 -25.07 -16.76
CA GLN A 990 1.64 -26.50 -16.50
C GLN A 990 1.21 -27.25 -17.77
N ILE A 991 0.41 -26.62 -18.64
CA ILE A 991 0.04 -27.18 -19.94
C ILE A 991 1.27 -27.25 -20.83
N THR A 992 2.02 -26.15 -20.95
CA THR A 992 3.26 -26.09 -21.75
C THR A 992 4.26 -27.17 -21.31
N ASP A 993 4.45 -27.36 -20.00
CA ASP A 993 5.35 -28.38 -19.43
C ASP A 993 4.87 -29.81 -19.70
N ARG A 994 3.55 -30.07 -19.60
CA ARG A 994 2.98 -31.38 -19.97
C ARG A 994 3.19 -31.68 -21.45
N LEU A 995 2.95 -30.72 -22.33
CA LEU A 995 3.15 -30.89 -23.77
C LEU A 995 4.64 -31.12 -24.12
N LYS A 996 5.56 -30.40 -23.48
CA LYS A 996 7.01 -30.63 -23.66
C LYS A 996 7.44 -32.03 -23.26
N HIS A 997 6.84 -32.58 -22.21
CA HIS A 997 7.09 -33.94 -21.77
C HIS A 997 6.52 -34.97 -22.77
N ASP A 998 5.23 -34.87 -23.08
CA ASP A 998 4.53 -35.82 -23.95
C ASP A 998 5.10 -35.84 -25.38
N TRP A 999 5.51 -34.69 -25.90
CA TRP A 999 6.08 -34.56 -27.25
C TRP A 999 7.59 -34.83 -27.32
N GLY A 1000 8.29 -34.98 -26.18
CA GLY A 1000 9.74 -35.21 -26.17
C GLY A 1000 10.59 -33.97 -26.52
N VAL A 1001 10.06 -32.76 -26.35
CA VAL A 1001 10.75 -31.49 -26.63
C VAL A 1001 12.00 -31.30 -25.78
N ASN A 1002 12.01 -31.86 -24.56
CA ASN A 1002 13.18 -31.81 -23.67
C ASN A 1002 14.43 -32.45 -24.29
N ASP A 1003 14.27 -33.49 -25.12
CA ASP A 1003 15.39 -34.14 -25.81
C ASP A 1003 16.00 -33.22 -26.89
N VAL A 1004 15.17 -32.40 -27.55
CA VAL A 1004 15.63 -31.39 -28.51
C VAL A 1004 16.50 -30.36 -27.79
N TRP A 1005 16.02 -29.82 -26.67
CA TRP A 1005 16.75 -28.86 -25.85
C TRP A 1005 18.09 -29.42 -25.38
N ASN A 1006 18.08 -30.64 -24.82
CA ASN A 1006 19.28 -31.33 -24.37
C ASN A 1006 20.31 -31.46 -25.50
N GLY A 1007 19.88 -31.80 -26.71
CA GLY A 1007 20.76 -31.87 -27.88
C GLY A 1007 21.37 -30.52 -28.28
N ILE A 1008 20.61 -29.43 -28.20
CA ILE A 1008 21.07 -28.07 -28.56
C ILE A 1008 22.15 -27.57 -27.60
N ILE A 1009 22.01 -27.85 -26.30
CA ILE A 1009 22.97 -27.38 -25.29
C ILE A 1009 24.16 -28.34 -25.09
N LEU A 1010 24.02 -29.63 -25.44
CA LEU A 1010 25.04 -30.67 -25.27
C LEU A 1010 26.45 -30.31 -25.79
N PRO A 1011 26.63 -29.64 -26.94
CA PRO A 1011 27.97 -29.24 -27.40
C PRO A 1011 28.73 -28.38 -26.39
N ARG A 1012 28.04 -27.55 -25.60
CA ARG A 1012 28.67 -26.72 -24.55
C ARG A 1012 29.25 -27.59 -23.43
N PHE A 1013 28.53 -28.63 -23.04
CA PHE A 1013 28.96 -29.55 -21.99
C PHE A 1013 30.10 -30.46 -22.44
N ARG A 1014 30.06 -30.94 -23.69
CA ARG A 1014 31.21 -31.64 -24.30
C ARG A 1014 32.46 -30.75 -24.34
N ARG A 1015 32.28 -29.45 -24.60
CA ARG A 1015 33.39 -28.49 -24.55
C ARG A 1015 33.91 -28.30 -23.12
N MET A 1016 33.05 -28.29 -22.11
CA MET A 1016 33.48 -28.21 -20.71
C MET A 1016 34.28 -29.43 -20.27
N GLU A 1017 33.88 -30.65 -20.65
CA GLU A 1017 34.69 -31.87 -20.39
C GLU A 1017 36.09 -31.78 -21.01
N LYS A 1018 36.20 -31.23 -22.23
CA LYS A 1018 37.50 -31.00 -22.88
C LYS A 1018 38.36 -29.97 -22.15
N LEU A 1019 37.74 -28.93 -21.58
CA LEU A 1019 38.44 -27.85 -20.87
C LEU A 1019 38.83 -28.22 -19.43
N GLN A 1020 38.16 -29.20 -18.83
CA GLN A 1020 38.44 -29.69 -17.47
C GLN A 1020 38.62 -31.21 -17.48
N PRO A 1021 39.81 -31.70 -17.88
CA PRO A 1021 40.12 -33.13 -17.87
C PRO A 1021 39.90 -33.73 -16.48
N GLY A 1022 39.20 -34.86 -16.41
CA GLY A 1022 38.88 -35.55 -15.15
C GLY A 1022 37.49 -35.24 -14.57
N LYS A 1023 36.76 -34.25 -15.10
CA LYS A 1023 35.38 -33.95 -14.69
C LYS A 1023 34.38 -34.32 -15.79
N ARG A 1024 33.29 -35.01 -15.43
CA ARG A 1024 32.23 -35.43 -16.36
C ARG A 1024 31.09 -34.41 -16.39
N PHE A 1025 30.82 -33.84 -17.55
CA PHE A 1025 29.69 -32.94 -17.80
C PHE A 1025 28.67 -33.55 -18.77
N THR A 1026 28.76 -34.84 -19.06
CA THR A 1026 27.79 -35.60 -19.84
C THR A 1026 27.40 -36.90 -19.13
N ALA A 1027 26.16 -37.36 -19.33
CA ALA A 1027 25.65 -38.61 -18.79
C ALA A 1027 24.83 -39.37 -19.85
N THR A 1028 24.61 -40.67 -19.66
CA THR A 1028 23.81 -41.50 -20.57
C THR A 1028 22.44 -41.77 -19.94
N ASN A 1029 21.36 -41.45 -20.67
CA ASN A 1029 19.99 -41.76 -20.24
C ASN A 1029 19.69 -43.28 -20.36
N THR A 1030 18.60 -43.75 -19.76
CA THR A 1030 18.03 -45.11 -19.88
C THR A 1030 17.86 -45.58 -21.33
N ASN A 1031 17.65 -44.66 -22.27
CA ASN A 1031 17.55 -44.94 -23.71
C ASN A 1031 18.91 -44.94 -24.45
N GLY A 1032 20.04 -44.96 -23.74
CA GLY A 1032 21.39 -44.98 -24.34
C GLY A 1032 21.86 -43.65 -24.98
N LYS A 1033 21.08 -42.56 -24.84
CA LYS A 1033 21.44 -41.24 -25.41
C LYS A 1033 22.29 -40.42 -24.44
N LEU A 1034 23.32 -39.77 -24.98
CA LEU A 1034 24.15 -38.83 -24.23
C LEU A 1034 23.40 -37.51 -23.99
N ILE A 1035 23.30 -37.11 -22.73
CA ILE A 1035 22.61 -35.90 -22.27
C ILE A 1035 23.57 -34.98 -21.48
N PRO A 1036 23.28 -33.66 -21.44
CA PRO A 1036 24.00 -32.73 -20.58
C PRO A 1036 23.90 -33.16 -19.11
N TYR A 1037 25.03 -33.13 -18.40
CA TYR A 1037 25.11 -33.42 -16.98
C TYR A 1037 25.99 -32.37 -16.30
N MET A 1038 25.68 -32.03 -15.05
CA MET A 1038 26.49 -31.11 -14.28
C MET A 1038 26.97 -31.85 -13.02
N PRO A 1039 28.28 -31.90 -12.73
CA PRO A 1039 28.79 -32.42 -11.45
C PRO A 1039 28.12 -31.72 -10.26
N LEU A 1040 27.90 -32.46 -9.17
CA LEU A 1040 27.26 -31.96 -7.94
C LEU A 1040 27.85 -30.62 -7.44
N GLU A 1041 29.17 -30.47 -7.49
CA GLU A 1041 29.92 -29.25 -7.11
C GLU A 1041 29.58 -28.01 -7.96
N TYR A 1042 29.04 -28.18 -9.16
CA TYR A 1042 28.68 -27.11 -10.11
C TYR A 1042 27.17 -26.98 -10.35
N GLN A 1043 26.35 -27.81 -9.69
CA GLN A 1043 24.88 -27.71 -9.78
C GLN A 1043 24.32 -26.48 -9.03
N LYS A 1044 25.08 -25.92 -8.09
CA LYS A 1044 24.74 -24.71 -7.30
C LYS A 1044 24.47 -23.51 -8.20
N GLY A 1045 23.22 -23.02 -8.20
CA GLY A 1045 22.75 -21.87 -9.01
C GLY A 1045 22.72 -22.10 -10.53
N PHE A 1046 22.82 -23.36 -10.97
CA PHE A 1046 22.85 -23.71 -12.39
C PHE A 1046 21.45 -24.09 -12.90
N SER A 1047 20.96 -23.36 -13.91
CA SER A 1047 19.75 -23.73 -14.65
C SER A 1047 20.06 -24.01 -16.12
N SER A 1048 19.82 -25.25 -16.56
CA SER A 1048 20.00 -25.68 -17.94
C SER A 1048 19.11 -24.94 -18.95
N LYS A 1049 18.02 -24.31 -18.50
CA LYS A 1049 17.18 -23.44 -19.34
C LYS A 1049 17.79 -22.05 -19.51
N ARG A 1050 18.37 -21.47 -18.45
CA ARG A 1050 18.83 -20.05 -18.44
C ARG A 1050 20.17 -19.81 -19.13
N ILE A 1051 20.90 -20.86 -19.50
CA ILE A 1051 22.21 -20.73 -20.16
C ILE A 1051 22.10 -20.28 -21.63
N ASP A 1052 20.92 -20.35 -22.24
CA ASP A 1052 20.71 -20.04 -23.64
C ASP A 1052 19.30 -19.49 -23.88
N HIS A 1053 19.18 -18.36 -24.58
CA HIS A 1053 17.90 -17.65 -24.77
C HIS A 1053 16.93 -18.35 -25.73
N ARG A 1054 17.37 -19.35 -26.49
CA ARG A 1054 16.52 -20.08 -27.45
C ARG A 1054 15.39 -20.88 -26.80
N HIS A 1055 15.42 -21.13 -25.49
CA HIS A 1055 14.33 -21.80 -24.80
C HIS A 1055 13.01 -21.02 -24.86
N HIS A 1056 13.05 -19.67 -24.91
CA HIS A 1056 11.85 -18.85 -25.05
C HIS A 1056 11.13 -19.12 -26.39
N ALA A 1057 11.88 -19.25 -27.47
CA ALA A 1057 11.33 -19.64 -28.76
C ALA A 1057 10.80 -21.08 -28.77
N MET A 1058 11.50 -22.00 -28.10
CA MET A 1058 11.02 -23.38 -27.93
C MET A 1058 9.68 -23.42 -27.20
N ASP A 1059 9.56 -22.68 -26.09
CA ASP A 1059 8.31 -22.55 -25.35
C ASP A 1059 7.22 -21.91 -26.23
N ALA A 1060 7.54 -20.87 -27.01
CA ALA A 1060 6.61 -20.23 -27.95
C ALA A 1060 6.11 -21.17 -29.07
N ILE A 1061 6.94 -22.07 -29.60
CA ILE A 1061 6.50 -23.08 -30.59
C ILE A 1061 5.49 -24.04 -29.95
N VAL A 1062 5.75 -24.49 -28.72
CA VAL A 1062 4.84 -25.39 -27.98
C VAL A 1062 3.51 -24.68 -27.70
N ILE A 1063 3.56 -23.40 -27.28
CA ILE A 1063 2.39 -22.56 -27.04
C ILE A 1063 1.57 -22.40 -28.33
N ALA A 1064 2.21 -22.12 -29.47
CA ALA A 1064 1.53 -22.02 -30.75
C ALA A 1064 0.79 -23.32 -31.10
N CYS A 1065 1.37 -24.49 -30.81
CA CYS A 1065 0.75 -25.79 -31.12
C CYS A 1065 -0.38 -26.19 -30.15
N ALA A 1066 -0.55 -25.49 -29.03
CA ALA A 1066 -1.53 -25.82 -28.00
C ALA A 1066 -2.94 -25.28 -28.35
N ASN A 1067 -3.69 -26.03 -29.16
CA ASN A 1067 -5.05 -25.65 -29.57
C ASN A 1067 -6.09 -25.68 -28.42
N ARG A 1068 -7.27 -25.12 -28.69
CA ARG A 1068 -8.37 -25.00 -27.70
C ARG A 1068 -8.82 -26.33 -27.10
N ASN A 1069 -8.80 -27.40 -27.90
CA ASN A 1069 -9.20 -28.75 -27.46
C ASN A 1069 -8.19 -29.33 -26.46
N ILE A 1070 -6.89 -29.15 -26.70
CA ILE A 1070 -5.82 -29.54 -25.78
C ILE A 1070 -5.96 -28.79 -24.45
N VAL A 1071 -6.14 -27.47 -24.50
CA VAL A 1071 -6.30 -26.63 -23.30
C VAL A 1071 -7.56 -27.03 -22.51
N ASN A 1072 -8.68 -27.27 -23.18
CA ASN A 1072 -9.92 -27.71 -22.55
C ASN A 1072 -9.78 -29.11 -21.92
N TYR A 1073 -9.14 -30.05 -22.63
CA TYR A 1073 -8.91 -31.41 -22.14
C TYR A 1073 -8.07 -31.39 -20.86
N LEU A 1074 -6.90 -30.75 -20.88
CA LEU A 1074 -5.99 -30.70 -19.73
C LEU A 1074 -6.59 -29.96 -18.53
N ASN A 1075 -7.33 -28.87 -18.75
CA ASN A 1075 -8.03 -28.18 -17.66
C ASN A 1075 -9.15 -29.04 -17.05
N ASN A 1076 -9.86 -29.82 -17.86
CA ASN A 1076 -10.89 -30.73 -17.37
C ASN A 1076 -10.30 -31.93 -16.62
N GLU A 1077 -9.20 -32.49 -17.11
CA GLU A 1077 -8.43 -33.56 -16.46
C GLU A 1077 -7.96 -33.10 -15.07
N SER A 1078 -7.34 -31.91 -14.99
CA SER A 1078 -6.90 -31.31 -13.72
C SER A 1078 -8.04 -31.00 -12.75
N ALA A 1079 -9.21 -30.59 -13.24
CA ALA A 1079 -10.35 -30.21 -12.38
C ALA A 1079 -11.13 -31.42 -11.83
N ARG A 1080 -10.92 -32.63 -12.37
CA ARG A 1080 -11.79 -33.80 -12.15
C ARG A 1080 -11.00 -35.08 -11.81
N SER A 1081 -9.92 -34.97 -11.05
CA SER A 1081 -9.07 -36.12 -10.64
C SER A 1081 -9.83 -37.31 -10.03
N ASP A 1082 -11.04 -37.08 -9.49
CA ASP A 1082 -11.81 -38.08 -8.72
C ASP A 1082 -13.11 -38.55 -9.42
N ALA A 1083 -13.38 -38.17 -10.68
CA ALA A 1083 -14.68 -38.45 -11.34
C ALA A 1083 -14.67 -39.70 -12.25
N LYS A 1084 -15.70 -40.57 -12.13
CA LYS A 1084 -15.91 -41.80 -12.93
C LYS A 1084 -16.07 -41.59 -14.46
N ILE A 1085 -16.31 -40.36 -14.94
CA ILE A 1085 -16.59 -40.07 -16.35
C ILE A 1085 -15.60 -39.01 -16.86
N SER A 1086 -14.56 -39.45 -17.56
CA SER A 1086 -13.64 -38.56 -18.29
C SER A 1086 -14.35 -37.98 -19.54
N ARG A 1087 -13.87 -36.85 -20.08
CA ARG A 1087 -14.23 -36.40 -21.44
C ARG A 1087 -13.57 -37.33 -22.46
N TYR A 1088 -14.14 -38.53 -22.58
CA TYR A 1088 -13.65 -39.61 -23.45
C TYR A 1088 -13.59 -39.16 -24.92
N ASP A 1089 -14.47 -38.25 -25.32
CA ASP A 1089 -14.49 -37.58 -26.61
C ASP A 1089 -13.17 -36.87 -26.93
N LEU A 1090 -12.73 -35.95 -26.06
CA LEU A 1090 -11.49 -35.19 -26.25
C LEU A 1090 -10.26 -36.08 -26.06
N ARG A 1091 -10.31 -37.03 -25.12
CA ARG A 1091 -9.19 -37.96 -24.88
C ARG A 1091 -8.90 -38.84 -26.10
N ASN A 1092 -9.93 -39.43 -26.70
CA ASN A 1092 -9.78 -40.28 -27.87
C ASN A 1092 -9.33 -39.49 -29.11
N LEU A 1093 -9.75 -38.23 -29.21
CA LEU A 1093 -9.30 -37.32 -30.26
C LEU A 1093 -7.80 -37.00 -30.12
N LEU A 1094 -7.36 -36.63 -28.91
CA LEU A 1094 -6.06 -35.98 -28.67
C LEU A 1094 -4.94 -36.90 -28.18
N CYS A 1095 -5.25 -38.07 -27.61
CA CYS A 1095 -4.26 -38.91 -26.93
C CYS A 1095 -4.14 -40.31 -27.53
N ASP A 1096 -2.95 -40.88 -27.44
CA ASP A 1096 -2.66 -42.30 -27.72
C ASP A 1096 -2.34 -43.04 -26.41
N LYS A 1097 -2.60 -44.36 -26.41
CA LYS A 1097 -2.25 -45.24 -25.28
C LYS A 1097 -0.81 -45.71 -25.42
N LYS A 1098 0.04 -45.42 -24.42
CA LYS A 1098 1.39 -45.99 -24.32
C LYS A 1098 1.49 -46.89 -23.09
N LYS A 1099 1.91 -48.14 -23.28
CA LYS A 1099 2.18 -49.08 -22.18
C LYS A 1099 3.42 -48.61 -21.41
N GLN A 1100 3.32 -48.54 -20.08
CA GLN A 1100 4.44 -48.14 -19.21
C GLN A 1100 5.22 -49.33 -18.66
N ASP A 1101 4.57 -50.47 -18.45
CA ASP A 1101 5.18 -51.68 -17.89
C ASP A 1101 4.51 -52.96 -18.41
N ASP A 1102 5.15 -54.10 -18.16
CA ASP A 1102 4.62 -55.43 -18.46
C ASP A 1102 3.46 -55.83 -17.52
N ALA A 1103 3.19 -55.04 -16.47
CA ALA A 1103 2.09 -55.22 -15.53
C ALA A 1103 0.74 -54.69 -16.06
N GLY A 1104 0.72 -54.12 -17.28
CA GLY A 1104 -0.51 -53.67 -17.94
C GLY A 1104 -0.92 -52.24 -17.64
N ASN A 1105 -0.07 -51.44 -16.98
CA ASN A 1105 -0.34 -50.03 -16.74
C ASN A 1105 -0.14 -49.22 -18.03
N TYR A 1106 -1.11 -48.37 -18.35
CA TYR A 1106 -1.09 -47.52 -19.55
C TYR A 1106 -1.16 -46.04 -19.18
N ALA A 1107 -0.36 -45.23 -19.86
CA ALA A 1107 -0.43 -43.78 -19.78
C ALA A 1107 -1.00 -43.21 -21.08
N TRP A 1108 -1.87 -42.21 -20.95
CA TRP A 1108 -2.39 -41.45 -22.09
C TRP A 1108 -1.41 -40.31 -22.40
N ILE A 1109 -0.89 -40.30 -23.63
CA ILE A 1109 0.08 -39.32 -24.11
C ILE A 1109 -0.56 -38.51 -25.23
N ILE A 1110 -0.42 -37.18 -25.18
CA ILE A 1110 -0.95 -36.30 -26.22
C ILE A 1110 -0.21 -36.53 -27.53
N LYS A 1111 -0.96 -36.68 -28.63
CA LYS A 1111 -0.44 -36.83 -29.99
C LYS A 1111 0.50 -35.69 -30.35
N ILE A 1112 1.60 -36.02 -31.04
CA ILE A 1112 2.51 -35.01 -31.57
C ILE A 1112 1.79 -34.16 -32.64
N PRO A 1113 2.12 -32.86 -32.79
CA PRO A 1113 1.43 -31.97 -33.72
C PRO A 1113 1.47 -32.45 -35.19
N TRP A 1114 2.64 -32.93 -35.64
CA TRP A 1114 2.84 -33.58 -36.93
C TRP A 1114 4.06 -34.53 -36.86
N ASN A 1115 4.21 -35.43 -37.82
CA ASN A 1115 5.20 -36.53 -37.76
C ASN A 1115 6.66 -36.05 -37.67
N THR A 1116 7.01 -34.96 -38.35
CA THR A 1116 8.38 -34.39 -38.37
C THR A 1116 8.59 -33.28 -37.33
N PHE A 1117 7.68 -33.11 -36.37
CA PHE A 1117 7.71 -32.01 -35.40
C PHE A 1117 9.06 -31.84 -34.68
N ILE A 1118 9.64 -32.94 -34.21
CA ILE A 1118 10.90 -32.92 -33.45
C ILE A 1118 12.10 -32.50 -34.30
N PRO A 1119 12.34 -33.11 -35.49
CA PRO A 1119 13.33 -32.61 -36.45
C PRO A 1119 13.13 -31.14 -36.85
N ASP A 1120 11.88 -30.74 -37.14
CA ASP A 1120 11.55 -29.39 -37.61
C ASP A 1120 11.80 -28.35 -36.50
N MET A 1121 11.42 -28.67 -35.26
CA MET A 1121 11.71 -27.84 -34.10
C MET A 1121 13.23 -27.68 -33.90
N ARG A 1122 14.02 -28.76 -34.00
CA ARG A 1122 15.48 -28.65 -33.89
C ARG A 1122 16.03 -27.70 -34.96
N LYS A 1123 15.65 -27.89 -36.22
CA LYS A 1123 16.10 -27.06 -37.35
C LYS A 1123 15.73 -25.60 -37.15
N ALA A 1124 14.50 -25.33 -36.72
CA ALA A 1124 14.04 -23.99 -36.40
C ALA A 1124 14.89 -23.36 -35.29
N LEU A 1125 15.08 -24.06 -34.17
CA LEU A 1125 15.82 -23.55 -33.01
C LEU A 1125 17.32 -23.32 -33.29
N GLU A 1126 17.94 -24.15 -34.13
CA GLU A 1126 19.34 -23.98 -34.55
C GLU A 1126 19.51 -22.75 -35.47
N GLY A 1127 18.47 -22.40 -36.24
CA GLY A 1127 18.45 -21.23 -37.13
C GLY A 1127 17.94 -19.92 -36.49
N ILE A 1128 17.67 -19.89 -35.18
CA ILE A 1128 17.09 -18.70 -34.52
C ILE A 1128 18.05 -17.50 -34.49
N ILE A 1129 17.49 -16.32 -34.73
CA ILE A 1129 18.11 -15.04 -34.41
C ILE A 1129 17.60 -14.55 -33.04
N VAL A 1130 18.51 -14.44 -32.08
CA VAL A 1130 18.24 -13.81 -30.78
C VAL A 1130 18.48 -12.31 -30.92
N SER A 1131 17.44 -11.51 -30.74
CA SER A 1131 17.53 -10.05 -30.85
C SER A 1131 17.53 -9.39 -29.47
N PHE A 1132 18.42 -8.42 -29.28
CA PHE A 1132 18.52 -7.66 -28.04
C PHE A 1132 17.99 -6.24 -28.25
N LYS A 1133 17.17 -5.74 -27.32
CA LYS A 1133 16.77 -4.35 -27.31
C LYS A 1133 17.98 -3.46 -26.98
N GLN A 1134 18.36 -2.58 -27.91
CA GLN A 1134 19.45 -1.64 -27.68
C GLN A 1134 19.10 -0.63 -26.57
N ASN A 1135 20.03 -0.42 -25.63
CA ASN A 1135 19.89 0.60 -24.59
C ASN A 1135 20.67 1.87 -24.97
N LEU A 1136 20.11 2.68 -25.88
CA LEU A 1136 20.74 3.93 -26.35
C LEU A 1136 20.49 5.13 -25.41
N ARG A 1137 19.89 4.92 -24.22
CA ARG A 1137 19.49 6.01 -23.33
C ARG A 1137 20.67 6.55 -22.51
N VAL A 1138 21.34 7.57 -23.05
CA VAL A 1138 22.31 8.40 -22.31
C VAL A 1138 21.60 9.51 -21.52
N ILE A 1139 20.52 10.09 -22.07
CA ILE A 1139 19.73 11.19 -21.46
C ILE A 1139 18.24 10.95 -21.70
N ASN A 1140 17.40 11.10 -20.67
CA ASN A 1140 15.94 11.11 -20.83
C ASN A 1140 15.46 12.46 -21.39
N LYS A 1141 14.70 12.47 -22.51
CA LYS A 1141 14.01 13.69 -22.98
C LYS A 1141 13.09 14.22 -21.88
N SER A 1142 13.28 15.48 -21.45
CA SER A 1142 12.42 16.13 -20.47
C SER A 1142 11.09 16.52 -21.11
N SER A 1143 10.02 15.79 -20.82
CA SER A 1143 8.65 16.12 -21.25
C SER A 1143 7.91 17.02 -20.24
N ASN A 1144 8.61 17.52 -19.22
CA ASN A 1144 8.02 18.41 -18.24
C ASN A 1144 7.58 19.69 -18.94
N HIS A 1145 6.38 20.15 -18.64
CA HIS A 1145 5.91 21.45 -19.05
C HIS A 1145 5.72 22.30 -17.80
N ILE A 1146 6.24 23.51 -17.82
CA ILE A 1146 6.03 24.51 -16.77
C ILE A 1146 5.00 25.52 -17.26
N THR A 1147 4.25 26.09 -16.34
CA THR A 1147 3.35 27.19 -16.63
C THR A 1147 4.09 28.48 -16.30
N LYS A 1148 4.45 29.27 -17.31
CA LYS A 1148 5.11 30.58 -17.15
C LYS A 1148 4.35 31.66 -17.91
N TYR A 1149 4.49 32.90 -17.47
CA TYR A 1149 3.98 34.04 -18.21
C TYR A 1149 4.92 34.27 -19.40
N VAL A 1150 4.36 34.24 -20.61
CA VAL A 1150 5.04 34.59 -21.86
C VAL A 1150 4.21 35.68 -22.50
N ASN A 1151 4.79 36.88 -22.65
CA ASN A 1151 4.10 38.08 -23.15
C ASN A 1151 2.80 38.39 -22.39
N GLY A 1152 2.87 38.42 -21.04
CA GLY A 1152 1.70 38.71 -20.19
C GLY A 1152 0.66 37.59 -20.07
N GLN A 1153 0.75 36.52 -20.87
CA GLN A 1153 -0.19 35.40 -20.81
C GLN A 1153 0.41 34.15 -20.18
N LYS A 1154 -0.38 33.48 -19.33
CA LYS A 1154 0.01 32.25 -18.65
C LYS A 1154 -0.03 31.07 -19.63
N LYS A 1155 1.12 30.68 -20.16
CA LYS A 1155 1.25 29.58 -21.14
C LYS A 1155 1.95 28.38 -20.52
N ARG A 1156 1.52 27.17 -20.93
CA ARG A 1156 2.17 25.91 -20.57
C ARG A 1156 3.22 25.60 -21.63
N VAL A 1157 4.48 25.75 -21.27
CA VAL A 1157 5.62 25.61 -22.19
C VAL A 1157 6.50 24.43 -21.80
N PRO A 1158 7.17 23.76 -22.75
CA PRO A 1158 8.13 22.72 -22.44
C PRO A 1158 9.29 23.28 -21.61
N GLN A 1159 9.70 22.54 -20.58
CA GLN A 1159 10.84 22.86 -19.76
C GLN A 1159 12.12 22.60 -20.55
N SER A 1160 12.82 23.66 -20.95
CA SER A 1160 14.17 23.58 -21.52
C SER A 1160 15.22 23.71 -20.40
N LYS A 1161 16.46 23.23 -20.64
CA LYS A 1161 17.52 23.08 -19.63
C LYS A 1161 17.68 24.34 -18.77
N GLY A 1162 17.61 24.18 -17.45
CA GLY A 1162 18.00 25.24 -16.50
C GLY A 1162 16.95 26.31 -16.21
N ASP A 1163 15.75 26.26 -16.81
CA ASP A 1163 14.65 27.14 -16.44
C ASP A 1163 14.04 26.66 -15.10
N ASN A 1164 14.66 27.06 -13.99
CA ASN A 1164 14.12 27.04 -12.63
C ASN A 1164 14.59 28.28 -11.88
#